data_AF-A0A6A6X4T0-F1
#
_entry.id   AF-A0A6A6X4T0-F1
#
_cell.length_a   1.000
_cell.length_b   1.000
_cell.length_c   1.000
_cell.angle_alpha   90.00
_cell.angle_beta   90.00
_cell.angle_gamma   90.00
#
_symmetry.space_group_name_H-M   'P 1'
#
loop_
_entity.id
_entity.type
_entity.pdbx_description
1 polymer ?
#
loop_
_entity_poly.entity_id
_entity_poly.type
_entity_poly.pdbx_seq_one_letter_code
_entity_poly.pdbx_strand_id
1 'polypeptide(L)'
;MRGYILPLLAAAAMSKASALPSNDQSSKRAVTDWDSAYTKASAALAKLSMSDKIGIVSGTGWQAGNCVGNTKAAGSIGYPSLCLQDGPLGVRYIQGATAFSAGVHAASTWDIALIRERGAFLGAEAKQLGVHVQLGPVAGPLGKIVTGGRNWEGFSPDPYLTGIAMAETIQGMQEAGVQACAKHYIGNEQEKNRETMGSNIPDRVMHELYLWPFADAVKANVASVMCSYNKINGTYACENNGIMSKLLKDELGFKGYVMSDWNAQHTTTGSANGGLDMTMPGSDFEKKNVLWGPALQSAVQGGQVAQARLDDMVKRVLASWYLVGQDKGYPTATFNSWKIGSHNVGGNHKDNVRAMARDGIVLLKNVGGALPLKKPKSIAVIGSDSIVAPKGANACADRGCNDGTLAMGWGSGTAEFPYLIAPLDAIKSQAQKDGTSVTSSTNDNAQQGASAAQNAEVAIVCINSDSGEGYITVEKNAGDRNDLNPWHNGNELVAAVAAVNKKTIVVIHSVGPLILEPYIDNPNVVAVVWAGLPGQESGNGLADILYGLASPSGKLPYTIAKKASDYGPTVVGGDDSSWDMFVDYRRFDQQKIEPRYEFGFGLSYTNFTYSDIAIDGKPAAGPASTTKGVGGSIDLFDTVATVTASITNSGGVAGAEVSQLYIGFPASAPAAAPRQLRGFTKLKLDAGAKNTAIFKLRRRDLSYWDSGKQTWVVPTGDFTVWIGASSRDIRLTGKITPLPIFISPLNMFSQYLKTSTLRSPSVLGQVTKNRTQARFLATVQSNTPRQVPAPQRQSTPISTERATFTIKNGPIFSGKSFGAKANISGEAVFTTSLVGYPESMTDPSYRGQILVFTQPLIGNYGVPSSARDEHGLLRYFESPNIQASGIVVQDYALKHSHWTAVESLAQWCAREGVPAISGVDTREVVTYLREQGSSLARISIGEEYDADEDEAYIDPEAINLVRRVSTKAPFHVSSSLGDMHVALIDCGVKENILRSLVARGASVTSFPFDYPIHKVAHHFDGVFISNGPGDPTHCTSTVYNIRKLMETSQIPIMGICMGHQLLALATGAKTLKLKYGNRAHNIPALDLTTGKCHITSQNHGYAVDPTTLPSEWREYFTNLNDQSNEGLIHNSRPIFSAQFHPEAKGGPMDSAYLFDKYVESVQKYKDHQAMFSDRNNKPSPLLVDLLSKERVGVHPALGDFDGHAAGRIEPEVVISTEGTPAPQPIAAAA
;
A
#
# COMPACT_ATOMS: atom_id res chain seq x y z
N MET A 1 28.25 -58.23 9.71
CA MET A 1 27.28 -58.32 10.84
C MET A 1 27.57 -57.18 11.81
N ARG A 2 26.55 -56.69 12.55
CA ARG A 2 26.41 -55.28 13.00
C ARG A 2 26.16 -54.34 11.81
N GLY A 3 25.44 -53.21 11.94
CA GLY A 3 24.57 -52.76 13.04
C GLY A 3 24.48 -51.24 13.19
N TYR A 4 23.28 -50.67 12.99
CA TYR A 4 22.83 -49.29 13.30
C TYR A 4 23.68 -48.07 12.87
N ILE A 5 23.10 -47.18 12.03
CA ILE A 5 22.67 -45.81 12.42
C ILE A 5 21.86 -45.13 11.28
N LEU A 6 21.15 -44.05 11.63
CA LEU A 6 20.02 -43.40 10.96
C LEU A 6 20.28 -42.79 9.55
N PRO A 7 19.22 -42.65 8.74
CA PRO A 7 19.09 -41.55 7.78
C PRO A 7 18.50 -40.27 8.44
N LEU A 8 19.02 -39.11 8.04
CA LEU A 8 18.40 -37.79 8.22
C LEU A 8 18.45 -37.06 6.86
N LEU A 9 17.83 -35.86 6.76
CA LEU A 9 17.76 -35.02 5.55
C LEU A 9 16.76 -35.47 4.45
N ALA A 10 15.49 -35.64 4.82
CA ALA A 10 14.38 -35.74 3.85
C ALA A 10 13.12 -34.90 4.23
N ALA A 11 13.26 -33.94 5.15
CA ALA A 11 12.12 -33.27 5.81
C ALA A 11 12.31 -31.75 6.01
N ALA A 12 12.97 -31.07 5.06
CA ALA A 12 13.32 -29.64 5.16
C ALA A 12 12.88 -28.80 3.93
N ALA A 13 11.90 -29.29 3.16
CA ALA A 13 11.57 -28.77 1.82
C ALA A 13 10.12 -28.26 1.63
N MET A 14 9.37 -27.98 2.70
CA MET A 14 8.00 -27.42 2.63
C MET A 14 7.68 -26.44 3.77
N SER A 15 8.45 -25.36 3.93
CA SER A 15 8.19 -24.33 4.97
C SER A 15 8.80 -22.94 4.71
N LYS A 16 8.76 -22.43 3.47
CA LYS A 16 9.06 -21.01 3.17
C LYS A 16 8.03 -20.38 2.24
N ALA A 17 6.88 -20.03 2.81
CA ALA A 17 5.90 -19.13 2.21
C ALA A 17 5.87 -17.80 3.01
N SER A 18 5.63 -16.69 2.30
CA SER A 18 5.17 -15.40 2.82
C SER A 18 5.83 -14.81 4.09
N ALA A 19 7.14 -14.53 4.01
CA ALA A 19 7.72 -13.38 4.71
C ALA A 19 7.74 -12.17 3.75
N LEU A 20 6.66 -11.38 3.71
CA LEU A 20 6.57 -10.16 2.92
C LEU A 20 7.17 -8.98 3.72
N PRO A 21 8.12 -8.21 3.15
CA PRO A 21 8.62 -7.00 3.80
C PRO A 21 7.55 -5.90 3.77
N SER A 22 7.12 -5.45 4.95
CA SER A 22 6.11 -4.40 5.11
C SER A 22 6.68 -3.02 4.76
N ASN A 23 6.47 -2.55 3.52
CA ASN A 23 6.95 -1.24 3.10
C ASN A 23 5.99 -0.56 2.09
N ASP A 24 5.02 0.20 2.61
CA ASP A 24 4.20 1.30 2.03
C ASP A 24 3.94 1.35 0.49
N GLN A 25 3.80 0.21 -0.20
CA GLN A 25 3.51 0.15 -1.64
C GLN A 25 2.02 0.33 -1.94
N SER A 26 1.62 1.58 -2.18
CA SER A 26 0.34 1.90 -2.81
C SER A 26 0.28 1.38 -4.26
N SER A 27 -0.68 0.50 -4.54
CA SER A 27 -1.04 0.07 -5.90
C SER A 27 -1.49 1.28 -6.73
N LYS A 28 -0.77 1.58 -7.82
CA LYS A 28 -0.99 2.82 -8.58
C LYS A 28 -2.20 2.76 -9.52
N ARG A 29 -3.40 2.96 -8.93
CA ARG A 29 -4.67 3.41 -9.55
C ARG A 29 -5.16 2.68 -10.82
N ALA A 30 -6.31 2.02 -10.68
CA ALA A 30 -7.32 1.96 -11.76
C ALA A 30 -8.31 3.15 -11.72
N VAL A 31 -8.24 3.98 -10.68
CA VAL A 31 -9.21 5.06 -10.38
C VAL A 31 -8.68 6.40 -10.87
N THR A 32 -9.48 7.17 -11.62
CA THR A 32 -9.15 8.55 -12.01
C THR A 32 -9.41 9.53 -10.86
N ASP A 33 -9.02 10.80 -10.99
CA ASP A 33 -9.46 11.84 -10.06
C ASP A 33 -10.91 12.32 -10.36
N TRP A 34 -11.52 12.97 -9.37
CA TRP A 34 -12.89 13.48 -9.46
C TRP A 34 -13.09 14.61 -10.47
N ASP A 35 -12.08 15.45 -10.74
CA ASP A 35 -12.24 16.59 -11.65
C ASP A 35 -12.24 16.12 -13.12
N SER A 36 -11.38 15.15 -13.44
CA SER A 36 -11.43 14.38 -14.70
C SER A 36 -12.78 13.65 -14.86
N ALA A 37 -13.27 13.02 -13.80
CA ALA A 37 -14.56 12.32 -13.81
C ALA A 37 -15.75 13.26 -13.99
N TYR A 38 -15.78 14.40 -13.29
CA TYR A 38 -16.79 15.45 -13.43
C TYR A 38 -16.74 16.13 -14.81
N THR A 39 -15.56 16.27 -15.41
CA THR A 39 -15.39 16.80 -16.76
C THR A 39 -16.06 15.89 -17.78
N LYS A 40 -15.80 14.57 -17.73
CA LYS A 40 -16.52 13.59 -18.56
C LYS A 40 -18.03 13.60 -18.28
N ALA A 41 -18.43 13.60 -17.00
CA ALA A 41 -19.84 13.57 -16.60
C ALA A 41 -20.63 14.79 -17.12
N SER A 42 -20.01 15.97 -17.13
CA SER A 42 -20.61 17.20 -17.65
C SER A 42 -20.75 17.15 -19.18
N ALA A 43 -19.74 16.63 -19.89
CA ALA A 43 -19.78 16.44 -21.34
C ALA A 43 -20.78 15.34 -21.78
N ALA A 44 -21.05 14.36 -20.92
CA ALA A 44 -22.08 13.35 -21.12
C ALA A 44 -23.49 13.89 -20.82
N LEU A 45 -23.67 14.58 -19.69
CA LEU A 45 -24.95 15.19 -19.27
C LEU A 45 -25.54 16.12 -20.35
N ALA A 46 -24.69 16.86 -21.05
CA ALA A 46 -25.09 17.76 -22.15
C ALA A 46 -25.74 17.05 -23.35
N LYS A 47 -25.62 15.72 -23.46
CA LYS A 47 -26.19 14.89 -24.54
C LYS A 47 -27.49 14.18 -24.13
N LEU A 48 -27.92 14.30 -22.88
CA LEU A 48 -29.03 13.54 -22.31
C LEU A 48 -30.37 14.27 -22.42
N SER A 49 -31.39 13.53 -22.88
CA SER A 49 -32.77 13.98 -22.79
C SER A 49 -33.27 13.98 -21.34
N MET A 50 -34.42 14.63 -21.08
CA MET A 50 -35.12 14.51 -19.80
C MET A 50 -35.39 13.04 -19.42
N SER A 51 -35.78 12.21 -20.39
CA SER A 51 -36.09 10.80 -20.17
C SER A 51 -34.85 10.00 -19.74
N ASP A 52 -33.70 10.24 -20.38
CA ASP A 52 -32.42 9.62 -19.99
C ASP A 52 -32.02 10.04 -18.57
N LYS A 53 -32.08 11.34 -18.26
CA LYS A 53 -31.75 11.90 -16.94
C LYS A 53 -32.60 11.26 -15.83
N ILE A 54 -33.92 11.22 -16.04
CA ILE A 54 -34.87 10.56 -15.13
C ILE A 54 -34.62 9.05 -15.01
N GLY A 55 -34.23 8.39 -16.11
CA GLY A 55 -33.92 6.96 -16.15
C GLY A 55 -32.63 6.55 -15.44
N ILE A 56 -31.63 7.43 -15.38
CA ILE A 56 -30.36 7.21 -14.66
C ILE A 56 -30.58 7.28 -13.14
N VAL A 57 -31.42 8.19 -12.66
CA VAL A 57 -31.64 8.42 -11.21
C VAL A 57 -32.76 7.56 -10.62
N SER A 58 -33.58 6.93 -11.46
CA SER A 58 -34.72 6.11 -11.01
C SER A 58 -34.43 4.63 -11.24
N GLY A 59 -34.47 3.83 -10.17
CA GLY A 59 -34.48 2.38 -10.29
C GLY A 59 -35.66 1.85 -11.12
N THR A 60 -35.51 0.68 -11.72
CA THR A 60 -36.51 0.08 -12.63
C THR A 60 -37.74 -0.52 -11.95
N GLY A 61 -37.76 -0.58 -10.62
CA GLY A 61 -38.75 -1.28 -9.80
C GLY A 61 -38.23 -2.62 -9.25
N TRP A 62 -38.82 -3.08 -8.16
CA TRP A 62 -38.40 -4.29 -7.45
C TRP A 62 -38.47 -5.54 -8.34
N GLN A 63 -37.34 -6.25 -8.45
CA GLN A 63 -37.15 -7.41 -9.34
C GLN A 63 -37.44 -7.16 -10.84
N ALA A 64 -37.43 -5.91 -11.30
CA ALA A 64 -37.64 -5.59 -12.71
C ALA A 64 -36.37 -5.78 -13.58
N GLY A 65 -35.19 -5.82 -12.95
CA GLY A 65 -33.90 -6.07 -13.59
C GLY A 65 -33.23 -7.37 -13.13
N ASN A 66 -32.01 -7.62 -13.60
CA ASN A 66 -31.21 -8.80 -13.24
C ASN A 66 -30.59 -8.70 -11.84
N CYS A 67 -30.33 -7.49 -11.36
CA CYS A 67 -29.60 -7.21 -10.13
C CYS A 67 -30.57 -6.79 -9.01
N VAL A 68 -30.11 -6.76 -7.74
CA VAL A 68 -30.95 -6.35 -6.60
C VAL A 68 -31.44 -4.89 -6.75
N GLY A 69 -30.69 -4.05 -7.48
CA GLY A 69 -31.15 -2.80 -8.06
C GLY A 69 -30.64 -2.60 -9.49
N ASN A 70 -31.43 -1.97 -10.35
CA ASN A 70 -31.01 -1.57 -11.70
C ASN A 70 -31.55 -0.17 -12.06
N THR A 71 -30.75 0.66 -12.74
CA THR A 71 -31.21 1.91 -13.40
C THR A 71 -31.58 1.65 -14.87
N LYS A 72 -32.17 2.62 -15.56
CA LYS A 72 -32.29 2.53 -17.03
C LYS A 72 -30.95 2.85 -17.70
N ALA A 73 -30.77 2.32 -18.92
CA ALA A 73 -29.67 2.64 -19.81
C ALA A 73 -29.92 3.95 -20.58
N ALA A 74 -28.84 4.64 -20.99
CA ALA A 74 -28.90 5.84 -21.83
C ALA A 74 -27.95 5.69 -23.03
N GLY A 75 -28.51 5.18 -24.13
CA GLY A 75 -27.74 4.82 -25.34
C GLY A 75 -27.04 6.00 -26.01
N SER A 76 -27.53 7.22 -25.83
CA SER A 76 -26.95 8.49 -26.33
C SER A 76 -25.54 8.77 -25.82
N ILE A 77 -25.11 8.12 -24.74
CA ILE A 77 -23.75 8.23 -24.16
C ILE A 77 -23.08 6.86 -23.94
N GLY A 78 -23.69 5.76 -24.40
CA GLY A 78 -23.20 4.40 -24.15
C GLY A 78 -23.33 3.93 -22.70
N TYR A 79 -24.18 4.58 -21.88
CA TYR A 79 -24.36 4.22 -20.47
C TYR A 79 -25.29 3.01 -20.33
N PRO A 80 -24.87 1.91 -19.69
CA PRO A 80 -25.65 0.69 -19.56
C PRO A 80 -26.77 0.83 -18.51
N SER A 81 -27.59 -0.22 -18.35
CA SER A 81 -28.39 -0.37 -17.13
C SER A 81 -27.41 -0.66 -15.99
N LEU A 82 -27.22 0.31 -15.08
CA LEU A 82 -26.32 0.14 -13.95
C LEU A 82 -26.79 -1.04 -13.10
N CYS A 83 -25.90 -1.97 -12.79
CA CYS A 83 -26.20 -3.13 -11.94
C CYS A 83 -25.72 -2.89 -10.52
N LEU A 84 -26.65 -2.89 -9.56
CA LEU A 84 -26.37 -2.70 -8.14
C LEU A 84 -26.66 -4.02 -7.41
N GLN A 85 -25.67 -4.58 -6.72
CA GLN A 85 -25.74 -5.92 -6.12
C GLN A 85 -25.19 -5.93 -4.69
N ASP A 86 -25.86 -6.65 -3.80
CA ASP A 86 -25.33 -7.01 -2.48
C ASP A 86 -24.16 -8.01 -2.59
N GLY A 87 -23.37 -8.23 -1.55
CA GLY A 87 -23.35 -7.56 -0.25
C GLY A 87 -21.91 -7.19 0.17
N PRO A 88 -21.68 -6.84 1.45
CA PRO A 88 -20.38 -6.40 1.96
C PRO A 88 -19.29 -7.50 2.04
N LEU A 89 -19.61 -8.76 1.71
CA LEU A 89 -18.77 -9.95 1.92
C LEU A 89 -18.83 -11.02 0.81
N GLY A 90 -19.37 -10.69 -0.35
CA GLY A 90 -19.56 -11.63 -1.47
C GLY A 90 -20.67 -11.13 -2.39
N VAL A 91 -20.82 -11.72 -3.58
CA VAL A 91 -21.88 -11.31 -4.51
C VAL A 91 -23.15 -12.14 -4.25
N ARG A 92 -24.19 -11.48 -3.75
CA ARG A 92 -25.45 -12.11 -3.31
C ARG A 92 -26.20 -12.74 -4.48
N TYR A 93 -26.87 -13.86 -4.21
CA TYR A 93 -27.66 -14.62 -5.18
C TYR A 93 -26.87 -15.27 -6.34
N ILE A 94 -25.57 -15.54 -6.12
CA ILE A 94 -24.67 -16.20 -7.08
C ILE A 94 -24.08 -17.46 -6.43
N GLN A 95 -24.26 -18.64 -7.04
CA GLN A 95 -23.49 -19.82 -6.67
C GLN A 95 -22.11 -19.78 -7.35
N GLY A 96 -21.03 -20.10 -6.64
CA GLY A 96 -19.66 -20.08 -7.21
C GLY A 96 -18.92 -18.73 -7.11
N ALA A 97 -19.59 -17.70 -6.59
CA ALA A 97 -18.92 -16.56 -5.96
C ALA A 97 -18.31 -16.96 -4.61
N THR A 98 -17.34 -16.19 -4.11
CA THR A 98 -16.72 -16.42 -2.80
C THR A 98 -17.57 -15.83 -1.67
N ALA A 99 -17.79 -16.61 -0.61
CA ALA A 99 -18.34 -16.14 0.66
C ALA A 99 -17.18 -15.75 1.59
N PHE A 100 -16.79 -14.48 1.55
CA PHE A 100 -15.70 -13.92 2.37
C PHE A 100 -16.09 -13.81 3.84
N SER A 101 -15.10 -13.66 4.72
CA SER A 101 -15.33 -13.36 6.14
C SER A 101 -16.10 -12.05 6.31
N ALA A 102 -16.90 -11.94 7.37
CA ALA A 102 -17.69 -10.75 7.68
C ALA A 102 -16.83 -9.50 7.93
N GLY A 103 -17.44 -8.31 7.88
CA GLY A 103 -16.77 -7.04 8.19
C GLY A 103 -16.14 -7.06 9.59
N VAL A 104 -16.86 -7.57 10.58
CA VAL A 104 -16.38 -7.62 11.96
C VAL A 104 -15.23 -8.63 12.13
N HIS A 105 -15.21 -9.71 11.35
CA HIS A 105 -14.10 -10.67 11.33
C HIS A 105 -12.87 -10.12 10.61
N ALA A 106 -13.08 -9.35 9.53
CA ALA A 106 -12.04 -8.58 8.88
C ALA A 106 -11.42 -7.55 9.84
N ALA A 107 -12.23 -6.87 10.65
CA ALA A 107 -11.76 -5.98 11.70
C ALA A 107 -10.96 -6.72 12.78
N SER A 108 -11.40 -7.91 13.22
CA SER A 108 -10.65 -8.76 14.16
C SER A 108 -9.24 -9.12 13.69
N THR A 109 -8.94 -9.05 12.39
CA THR A 109 -7.56 -9.24 11.89
C THR A 109 -6.62 -8.10 12.28
N TRP A 110 -7.12 -6.86 12.36
CA TRP A 110 -6.33 -5.61 12.42
C TRP A 110 -5.21 -5.52 11.36
N ASP A 111 -5.37 -6.19 10.22
CA ASP A 111 -4.40 -6.26 9.12
C ASP A 111 -4.93 -5.50 7.90
N ILE A 112 -4.43 -4.28 7.70
CA ILE A 112 -4.86 -3.39 6.60
C ILE A 112 -4.65 -4.00 5.22
N ALA A 113 -3.64 -4.87 5.05
CA ALA A 113 -3.34 -5.50 3.77
C ALA A 113 -4.38 -6.59 3.45
N LEU A 114 -4.73 -7.45 4.43
CA LEU A 114 -5.80 -8.44 4.26
C LEU A 114 -7.16 -7.77 3.99
N ILE A 115 -7.46 -6.64 4.66
CA ILE A 115 -8.70 -5.89 4.45
C ILE A 115 -8.76 -5.29 3.03
N ARG A 116 -7.66 -4.69 2.54
CA ARG A 116 -7.57 -4.18 1.17
C ARG A 116 -7.69 -5.30 0.12
N GLU A 117 -7.03 -6.43 0.33
CA GLU A 117 -7.07 -7.61 -0.54
C GLU A 117 -8.49 -8.19 -0.64
N ARG A 118 -9.20 -8.34 0.50
CA ARG A 118 -10.61 -8.72 0.55
C ARG A 118 -11.48 -7.77 -0.29
N GLY A 119 -11.25 -6.46 -0.18
CA GLY A 119 -11.92 -5.45 -1.00
C GLY A 119 -11.65 -5.62 -2.50
N ALA A 120 -10.39 -5.86 -2.87
CA ALA A 120 -9.99 -6.08 -4.26
C ALA A 120 -10.60 -7.34 -4.88
N PHE A 121 -10.60 -8.46 -4.15
CA PHE A 121 -11.20 -9.71 -4.61
C PHE A 121 -12.73 -9.63 -4.72
N LEU A 122 -13.40 -9.01 -3.74
CA LEU A 122 -14.84 -8.73 -3.82
C LEU A 122 -15.17 -7.85 -5.05
N GLY A 123 -14.36 -6.82 -5.30
CA GLY A 123 -14.52 -5.96 -6.49
C GLY A 123 -14.23 -6.67 -7.81
N ALA A 124 -13.31 -7.63 -7.83
CA ALA A 124 -12.98 -8.42 -9.00
C ALA A 124 -14.13 -9.37 -9.40
N GLU A 125 -14.72 -10.09 -8.44
CA GLU A 125 -15.88 -10.96 -8.69
C GLU A 125 -17.10 -10.14 -9.15
N ALA A 126 -17.40 -9.04 -8.46
CA ALA A 126 -18.47 -8.12 -8.83
C ALA A 126 -18.31 -7.64 -10.29
N LYS A 127 -17.12 -7.17 -10.66
CA LYS A 127 -16.80 -6.74 -12.03
C LYS A 127 -16.89 -7.87 -13.05
N GLN A 128 -16.37 -9.06 -12.74
CA GLN A 128 -16.44 -10.23 -13.64
C GLN A 128 -17.89 -10.64 -13.95
N LEU A 129 -18.79 -10.49 -12.98
CA LEU A 129 -20.23 -10.74 -13.12
C LEU A 129 -21.00 -9.58 -13.78
N GLY A 130 -20.35 -8.45 -14.08
CA GLY A 130 -20.98 -7.24 -14.62
C GLY A 130 -21.76 -6.41 -13.59
N VAL A 131 -21.53 -6.61 -12.30
CA VAL A 131 -21.98 -5.70 -11.24
C VAL A 131 -21.22 -4.38 -11.40
N HIS A 132 -21.95 -3.27 -11.39
CA HIS A 132 -21.37 -1.93 -11.51
C HIS A 132 -21.18 -1.28 -10.14
N VAL A 133 -22.07 -1.58 -9.18
CA VAL A 133 -22.03 -1.06 -7.82
C VAL A 133 -22.20 -2.20 -6.83
N GLN A 134 -21.19 -2.42 -5.98
CA GLN A 134 -21.23 -3.43 -4.94
C GLN A 134 -21.67 -2.77 -3.63
N LEU A 135 -22.70 -3.31 -2.98
CA LEU A 135 -23.46 -2.60 -1.94
C LEU A 135 -22.89 -2.82 -0.54
N GLY A 136 -21.66 -2.31 -0.38
CA GLY A 136 -20.88 -2.18 0.85
C GLY A 136 -19.58 -1.40 0.56
N PRO A 137 -18.68 -1.22 1.54
CA PRO A 137 -18.72 -1.75 2.92
C PRO A 137 -19.63 -0.97 3.89
N VAL A 138 -19.73 -1.45 5.13
CA VAL A 138 -20.64 -0.93 6.16
C VAL A 138 -19.91 -0.15 7.26
N ALA A 139 -20.41 1.06 7.53
CA ALA A 139 -20.03 1.92 8.65
C ALA A 139 -21.22 2.32 9.56
N GLY A 140 -22.45 1.99 9.14
CA GLY A 140 -23.68 2.15 9.91
C GLY A 140 -24.53 0.88 9.80
N PRO A 141 -24.79 0.11 10.88
CA PRO A 141 -24.41 0.39 12.26
C PRO A 141 -22.90 0.49 12.48
N LEU A 142 -22.50 1.40 13.37
CA LEU A 142 -21.16 1.44 13.95
C LEU A 142 -21.03 0.36 15.04
N GLY A 143 -22.11 0.09 15.78
CA GLY A 143 -22.18 -0.95 16.81
C GLY A 143 -22.44 -0.43 18.22
N LYS A 144 -23.14 0.71 18.35
CA LYS A 144 -23.53 1.33 19.62
C LYS A 144 -24.22 0.36 20.60
N ILE A 145 -25.11 -0.49 20.04
CA ILE A 145 -25.94 -1.43 20.79
C ILE A 145 -25.42 -2.84 20.48
N VAL A 146 -24.87 -3.55 21.46
CA VAL A 146 -24.19 -4.85 21.24
C VAL A 146 -25.09 -6.02 20.84
N THR A 147 -26.42 -5.84 20.95
CA THR A 147 -27.43 -6.76 20.40
C THR A 147 -27.93 -6.36 19.00
N GLY A 148 -27.49 -5.21 18.45
CA GLY A 148 -27.90 -4.69 17.16
C GLY A 148 -27.62 -5.67 16.00
N GLY A 149 -28.67 -5.99 15.23
CA GLY A 149 -28.70 -7.18 14.38
C GLY A 149 -27.66 -7.22 13.27
N ARG A 150 -27.20 -6.06 12.78
CA ARG A 150 -26.31 -5.93 11.61
C ARG A 150 -24.90 -5.46 11.94
N ASN A 151 -24.53 -5.37 13.22
CA ASN A 151 -23.20 -4.91 13.65
C ASN A 151 -22.05 -5.71 12.99
N TRP A 152 -22.31 -6.97 12.65
CA TRP A 152 -21.34 -7.89 12.06
C TRP A 152 -21.03 -7.62 10.57
N GLU A 153 -21.91 -6.93 9.84
CA GLU A 153 -21.62 -6.44 8.49
C GLU A 153 -20.63 -5.28 8.52
N GLY A 154 -20.71 -4.45 9.57
CA GLY A 154 -19.75 -3.39 9.89
C GLY A 154 -18.45 -3.92 10.48
N PHE A 155 -17.56 -3.02 10.91
CA PHE A 155 -16.22 -3.39 11.37
C PHE A 155 -16.07 -3.35 12.91
N SER A 156 -16.40 -2.24 13.56
CA SER A 156 -16.17 -2.04 15.00
C SER A 156 -16.93 -0.83 15.56
N PRO A 157 -17.38 -0.86 16.84
CA PRO A 157 -17.82 0.33 17.57
C PRO A 157 -16.74 1.41 17.72
N ASP A 158 -15.48 1.16 17.34
CA ASP A 158 -14.46 2.20 17.24
C ASP A 158 -14.45 2.89 15.85
N PRO A 159 -14.63 4.23 15.80
CA PRO A 159 -14.67 4.97 14.54
C PRO A 159 -13.31 5.07 13.83
N TYR A 160 -12.18 4.95 14.53
CA TYR A 160 -10.86 4.95 13.89
C TYR A 160 -10.61 3.60 13.19
N LEU A 161 -10.84 2.48 13.88
CA LEU A 161 -10.69 1.14 13.29
C LEU A 161 -11.65 0.96 12.09
N THR A 162 -12.93 1.32 12.26
CA THR A 162 -13.92 1.29 11.19
C THR A 162 -13.57 2.25 10.06
N GLY A 163 -13.08 3.46 10.33
CA GLY A 163 -12.67 4.42 9.29
C GLY A 163 -11.52 3.91 8.41
N ILE A 164 -10.49 3.31 9.02
CA ILE A 164 -9.38 2.69 8.27
C ILE A 164 -9.88 1.47 7.46
N ALA A 165 -10.68 0.60 8.06
CA ALA A 165 -11.18 -0.60 7.39
C ALA A 165 -12.13 -0.28 6.22
N MET A 166 -12.98 0.76 6.36
CA MET A 166 -13.77 1.33 5.27
C MET A 166 -12.87 1.82 4.13
N ALA A 167 -11.88 2.67 4.45
CA ALA A 167 -11.01 3.27 3.45
C ALA A 167 -10.22 2.24 2.63
N GLU A 168 -9.67 1.20 3.26
CA GLU A 168 -8.94 0.14 2.56
C GLU A 168 -9.84 -0.78 1.74
N THR A 169 -11.02 -1.16 2.27
CA THR A 169 -11.99 -1.97 1.52
C THR A 169 -12.50 -1.22 0.28
N ILE A 170 -12.82 0.07 0.42
CA ILE A 170 -13.25 0.94 -0.70
C ILE A 170 -12.17 1.08 -1.75
N GLN A 171 -10.92 1.31 -1.35
CA GLN A 171 -9.80 1.41 -2.29
C GLN A 171 -9.60 0.11 -3.07
N GLY A 172 -9.61 -1.05 -2.40
CA GLY A 172 -9.50 -2.35 -3.07
C GLY A 172 -10.61 -2.58 -4.10
N MET A 173 -11.88 -2.37 -3.70
CA MET A 173 -13.04 -2.53 -4.58
C MET A 173 -12.97 -1.63 -5.82
N GLN A 174 -12.59 -0.36 -5.62
CA GLN A 174 -12.55 0.62 -6.70
C GLN A 174 -11.30 0.48 -7.59
N GLU A 175 -10.19 -0.05 -7.07
CA GLU A 175 -9.02 -0.44 -7.86
C GLU A 175 -9.26 -1.69 -8.71
N ALA A 176 -10.18 -2.59 -8.31
CA ALA A 176 -10.69 -3.62 -9.23
C ALA A 176 -11.58 -3.01 -10.34
N GLY A 177 -12.30 -1.93 -10.04
CA GLY A 177 -13.13 -1.16 -10.98
C GLY A 177 -14.64 -1.27 -10.76
N VAL A 178 -15.10 -1.81 -9.63
CA VAL A 178 -16.50 -1.69 -9.20
C VAL A 178 -16.69 -0.41 -8.39
N GLN A 179 -17.88 0.20 -8.42
CA GLN A 179 -18.22 1.30 -7.53
C GLN A 179 -18.51 0.73 -6.14
N ALA A 180 -17.90 1.28 -5.09
CA ALA A 180 -18.23 0.96 -3.71
C ALA A 180 -19.39 1.82 -3.20
N CYS A 181 -20.10 1.33 -2.19
CA CYS A 181 -21.25 2.00 -1.58
C CYS A 181 -21.15 1.97 -0.05
N ALA A 182 -20.73 3.08 0.56
CA ALA A 182 -20.67 3.17 2.01
C ALA A 182 -22.09 3.23 2.60
N LYS A 183 -22.46 2.25 3.43
CA LYS A 183 -23.82 2.12 3.99
C LYS A 183 -23.82 1.89 5.52
N HIS A 184 -24.89 2.12 6.25
CA HIS A 184 -26.11 2.84 5.90
C HIS A 184 -26.08 4.23 6.59
N TYR A 185 -26.32 5.30 5.84
CA TYR A 185 -26.09 6.68 6.25
C TYR A 185 -27.39 7.36 6.72
N ILE A 186 -27.64 7.54 8.01
CA ILE A 186 -26.78 7.27 9.17
C ILE A 186 -27.62 6.96 10.41
N GLY A 187 -27.03 6.34 11.43
CA GLY A 187 -27.67 6.14 12.74
C GLY A 187 -28.62 4.93 12.83
N ASN A 188 -28.56 3.99 11.88
CA ASN A 188 -29.27 2.71 11.92
C ASN A 188 -28.55 1.72 12.87
N GLU A 189 -28.52 2.03 14.17
CA GLU A 189 -27.81 1.27 15.21
C GLU A 189 -28.62 0.08 15.79
N GLN A 190 -29.83 -0.16 15.28
CA GLN A 190 -30.71 -1.28 15.61
C GLN A 190 -31.66 -1.57 14.43
N GLU A 191 -32.12 -2.81 14.32
CA GLU A 191 -33.05 -3.21 13.26
C GLU A 191 -34.52 -3.06 13.66
N LYS A 192 -34.83 -3.18 14.96
CA LYS A 192 -36.17 -2.99 15.48
C LYS A 192 -36.69 -1.59 15.14
N ASN A 193 -37.86 -1.54 14.52
CA ASN A 193 -38.53 -0.32 14.07
C ASN A 193 -37.73 0.56 13.08
N ARG A 194 -36.66 0.05 12.44
CA ARG A 194 -35.75 0.81 11.54
C ARG A 194 -36.45 1.71 10.50
N GLU A 195 -37.55 1.24 9.90
CA GLU A 195 -38.36 1.96 8.89
C GLU A 195 -39.25 3.07 9.47
N THR A 196 -39.21 3.30 10.78
CA THR A 196 -40.15 4.21 11.48
C THR A 196 -39.53 5.02 12.62
N MET A 197 -38.47 4.52 13.27
CA MET A 197 -37.84 5.17 14.41
C MET A 197 -36.92 6.33 14.00
N GLY A 198 -36.70 7.27 14.92
CA GLY A 198 -35.71 8.33 14.80
C GLY A 198 -34.51 8.17 15.73
N SER A 199 -33.32 8.39 15.19
CA SER A 199 -32.06 8.50 15.92
C SER A 199 -31.75 9.98 16.15
N ASN A 200 -31.90 10.44 17.39
CA ASN A 200 -31.77 11.85 17.77
C ASN A 200 -30.33 12.17 18.24
N ILE A 201 -29.39 12.18 17.30
CA ILE A 201 -27.94 12.23 17.56
C ILE A 201 -27.46 13.68 17.80
N PRO A 202 -26.81 13.98 18.95
CA PRO A 202 -26.18 15.28 19.19
C PRO A 202 -25.03 15.57 18.22
N ASP A 203 -24.88 16.83 17.84
CA ASP A 203 -23.95 17.30 16.81
C ASP A 203 -22.50 16.80 17.00
N ARG A 204 -21.90 16.98 18.18
CA ARG A 204 -20.55 16.46 18.48
C ARG A 204 -20.44 14.93 18.43
N VAL A 205 -21.49 14.23 18.86
CA VAL A 205 -21.55 12.76 18.84
C VAL A 205 -21.65 12.23 17.41
N MET A 206 -22.37 12.94 16.54
CA MET A 206 -22.38 12.68 15.10
C MET A 206 -20.96 12.79 14.53
N HIS A 207 -20.27 13.91 14.73
CA HIS A 207 -18.97 14.18 14.11
C HIS A 207 -17.82 13.30 14.63
N GLU A 208 -17.72 13.05 15.95
CA GLU A 208 -16.60 12.30 16.54
C GLU A 208 -16.77 10.76 16.54
N LEU A 209 -17.99 10.23 16.39
CA LEU A 209 -18.25 8.79 16.26
C LEU A 209 -18.79 8.43 14.87
N TYR A 210 -20.07 8.70 14.61
CA TYR A 210 -20.80 8.02 13.53
C TYR A 210 -20.44 8.53 12.13
N LEU A 211 -20.19 9.83 11.97
CA LEU A 211 -19.81 10.45 10.70
C LEU A 211 -18.33 10.20 10.35
N TRP A 212 -17.48 9.96 11.36
CA TRP A 212 -16.03 9.77 11.21
C TRP A 212 -15.66 8.70 10.16
N PRO A 213 -16.17 7.45 10.19
CA PRO A 213 -15.84 6.45 9.18
C PRO A 213 -16.40 6.78 7.79
N PHE A 214 -17.49 7.55 7.69
CA PHE A 214 -17.95 8.09 6.41
C PHE A 214 -17.02 9.19 5.88
N ALA A 215 -16.36 9.98 6.74
CA ALA A 215 -15.33 10.92 6.32
C ALA A 215 -14.07 10.22 5.76
N ASP A 216 -13.64 9.10 6.35
CA ASP A 216 -12.57 8.26 5.78
C ASP A 216 -13.03 7.59 4.46
N ALA A 217 -14.28 7.12 4.37
CA ALA A 217 -14.85 6.57 3.13
C ALA A 217 -14.90 7.61 1.99
N VAL A 218 -15.34 8.84 2.29
CA VAL A 218 -15.32 9.95 1.32
C VAL A 218 -13.88 10.31 0.95
N LYS A 219 -12.94 10.36 1.91
CA LYS A 219 -11.50 10.58 1.65
C LYS A 219 -10.89 9.51 0.74
N ALA A 220 -11.33 8.25 0.87
CA ALA A 220 -10.99 7.14 -0.01
C ALA A 220 -11.64 7.23 -1.41
N ASN A 221 -12.38 8.32 -1.70
CA ASN A 221 -13.10 8.59 -2.95
C ASN A 221 -14.21 7.57 -3.23
N VAL A 222 -14.98 7.15 -2.22
CA VAL A 222 -16.13 6.26 -2.41
C VAL A 222 -17.09 6.81 -3.48
N ALA A 223 -17.47 5.96 -4.43
CA ALA A 223 -18.32 6.29 -5.57
C ALA A 223 -19.77 6.60 -5.14
N SER A 224 -20.29 5.88 -4.14
CA SER A 224 -21.65 6.06 -3.67
C SER A 224 -21.80 5.94 -2.15
N VAL A 225 -22.90 6.48 -1.63
CA VAL A 225 -23.33 6.34 -0.23
C VAL A 225 -24.79 5.94 -0.24
N MET A 226 -25.20 4.99 0.61
CA MET A 226 -26.59 4.58 0.77
C MET A 226 -27.18 5.23 2.02
N CYS A 227 -28.21 6.05 1.88
CA CYS A 227 -28.95 6.60 3.02
C CYS A 227 -29.88 5.55 3.64
N SER A 228 -30.04 5.57 4.97
CA SER A 228 -30.69 4.51 5.75
C SER A 228 -32.22 4.64 5.85
N TYR A 229 -32.87 3.59 6.38
CA TYR A 229 -34.31 3.56 6.69
C TYR A 229 -34.74 4.54 7.79
N ASN A 230 -33.90 4.74 8.82
CA ASN A 230 -34.27 5.48 10.01
C ASN A 230 -34.40 6.99 9.76
N LYS A 231 -35.09 7.68 10.67
CA LYS A 231 -35.06 9.14 10.75
C LYS A 231 -33.80 9.59 11.50
N ILE A 232 -33.32 10.77 11.17
CA ILE A 232 -32.39 11.56 11.98
C ILE A 232 -33.13 12.83 12.39
N ASN A 233 -33.20 13.09 13.70
CA ASN A 233 -33.89 14.26 14.27
C ASN A 233 -35.30 14.47 13.66
N GLY A 234 -36.11 13.40 13.66
CA GLY A 234 -37.49 13.39 13.13
C GLY A 234 -37.65 13.31 11.61
N THR A 235 -36.61 13.50 10.79
CA THR A 235 -36.69 13.45 9.31
C THR A 235 -35.99 12.21 8.75
N TYR A 236 -36.66 11.44 7.88
CA TYR A 236 -36.10 10.24 7.23
C TYR A 236 -34.74 10.52 6.57
N ALA A 237 -33.75 9.64 6.74
CA ALA A 237 -32.38 9.90 6.32
C ALA A 237 -32.28 10.22 4.81
N CYS A 238 -32.99 9.48 3.96
CA CYS A 238 -33.09 9.73 2.52
C CYS A 238 -33.90 10.97 2.09
N GLU A 239 -34.36 11.79 3.05
CA GLU A 239 -34.98 13.10 2.81
C GLU A 239 -34.30 14.23 3.60
N ASN A 240 -33.37 13.90 4.49
CA ASN A 240 -32.78 14.82 5.43
C ASN A 240 -31.65 15.66 4.80
N ASN A 241 -32.00 16.90 4.44
CA ASN A 241 -31.06 17.91 3.92
C ASN A 241 -29.86 18.17 4.83
N GLY A 242 -30.03 18.08 6.15
CA GLY A 242 -28.95 18.24 7.12
C GLY A 242 -27.83 17.23 6.91
N ILE A 243 -28.16 15.93 6.86
CA ILE A 243 -27.12 14.90 6.70
C ILE A 243 -26.66 14.78 5.24
N MET A 244 -27.56 14.70 4.26
CA MET A 244 -27.18 14.38 2.87
C MET A 244 -26.54 15.56 2.14
N SER A 245 -27.08 16.76 2.32
CA SER A 245 -26.54 17.96 1.67
C SER A 245 -25.46 18.60 2.55
N LYS A 246 -25.79 19.03 3.77
CA LYS A 246 -24.86 19.85 4.56
C LYS A 246 -23.66 19.07 5.10
N LEU A 247 -23.87 17.93 5.75
CA LEU A 247 -22.75 17.12 6.27
C LEU A 247 -22.01 16.38 5.15
N LEU A 248 -22.68 15.49 4.42
CA LEU A 248 -22.01 14.64 3.45
C LEU A 248 -21.46 15.41 2.23
N LYS A 249 -22.29 16.21 1.54
CA LYS A 249 -21.88 16.89 0.30
C LYS A 249 -21.12 18.18 0.55
N ASP A 250 -21.56 19.02 1.47
CA ASP A 250 -21.01 20.38 1.66
C ASP A 250 -19.90 20.46 2.72
N GLU A 251 -19.87 19.57 3.73
CA GLU A 251 -18.77 19.50 4.71
C GLU A 251 -17.71 18.48 4.32
N LEU A 252 -18.07 17.20 4.21
CA LEU A 252 -17.13 16.15 3.79
C LEU A 252 -16.75 16.26 2.30
N GLY A 253 -17.37 17.18 1.55
CA GLY A 253 -17.02 17.46 0.16
C GLY A 253 -17.36 16.33 -0.81
N PHE A 254 -18.30 15.45 -0.46
CA PHE A 254 -18.63 14.24 -1.21
C PHE A 254 -19.01 14.53 -2.66
N LYS A 255 -18.27 13.91 -3.58
CA LYS A 255 -18.40 14.06 -5.03
C LYS A 255 -19.21 12.94 -5.69
N GLY A 256 -19.41 11.82 -5.01
CA GLY A 256 -20.25 10.73 -5.48
C GLY A 256 -21.74 11.05 -5.39
N TYR A 257 -22.57 10.01 -5.56
CA TYR A 257 -24.02 10.10 -5.48
C TYR A 257 -24.58 9.37 -4.25
N VAL A 258 -25.71 9.87 -3.73
CA VAL A 258 -26.46 9.21 -2.64
C VAL A 258 -27.59 8.37 -3.22
N MET A 259 -27.59 7.07 -2.96
CA MET A 259 -28.72 6.18 -3.22
C MET A 259 -29.56 5.96 -1.96
N SER A 260 -30.81 5.52 -2.11
CA SER A 260 -31.59 5.02 -0.99
C SER A 260 -31.27 3.56 -0.67
N ASP A 261 -31.40 3.18 0.59
CA ASP A 261 -31.74 1.80 0.95
C ASP A 261 -33.09 1.42 0.30
N TRP A 262 -33.39 0.14 0.18
CA TRP A 262 -34.50 -0.33 -0.66
C TRP A 262 -35.86 0.10 -0.12
N ASN A 263 -36.55 0.96 -0.87
CA ASN A 263 -37.82 1.59 -0.45
C ASN A 263 -37.70 2.54 0.77
N ALA A 264 -36.49 3.01 1.13
CA ALA A 264 -36.28 4.06 2.13
C ALA A 264 -36.59 5.49 1.63
N GLN A 265 -37.24 5.63 0.47
CA GLN A 265 -37.71 6.90 -0.09
C GLN A 265 -39.19 7.10 0.27
N HIS A 266 -39.56 8.27 0.79
CA HIS A 266 -40.93 8.53 1.27
C HIS A 266 -41.71 9.57 0.45
N THR A 267 -41.04 10.53 -0.21
CA THR A 267 -41.67 11.52 -1.08
C THR A 267 -40.85 11.80 -2.36
N THR A 268 -41.53 12.27 -3.42
CA THR A 268 -40.89 12.69 -4.67
C THR A 268 -39.96 13.91 -4.49
N THR A 269 -40.48 14.98 -3.88
CA THR A 269 -39.85 16.30 -3.83
C THR A 269 -38.96 16.48 -2.60
N GLY A 270 -39.33 15.91 -1.45
CA GLY A 270 -38.57 15.97 -0.21
C GLY A 270 -37.23 15.26 -0.35
N SER A 271 -37.21 14.01 -0.82
CA SER A 271 -35.97 13.29 -1.14
C SER A 271 -35.07 14.02 -2.16
N ALA A 272 -35.65 14.49 -3.27
CA ALA A 272 -34.92 15.17 -4.34
C ALA A 272 -34.24 16.47 -3.88
N ASN A 273 -34.97 17.33 -3.16
CA ASN A 273 -34.47 18.59 -2.63
C ASN A 273 -33.69 18.43 -1.30
N GLY A 274 -33.89 17.31 -0.59
CA GLY A 274 -33.08 16.89 0.55
C GLY A 274 -31.67 16.47 0.15
N GLY A 275 -31.50 15.93 -1.06
CA GLY A 275 -30.18 15.63 -1.63
C GLY A 275 -29.96 14.17 -2.04
N LEU A 276 -31.01 13.34 -2.06
CA LEU A 276 -30.96 12.01 -2.67
C LEU A 276 -30.64 12.14 -4.17
N ASP A 277 -29.77 11.29 -4.73
CA ASP A 277 -29.42 11.29 -6.17
C ASP A 277 -29.91 10.06 -6.93
N MET A 278 -30.26 8.96 -6.26
CA MET A 278 -30.76 7.74 -6.87
C MET A 278 -31.80 7.06 -5.96
N THR A 279 -32.96 6.70 -6.48
CA THR A 279 -33.94 5.86 -5.74
C THR A 279 -33.77 4.38 -6.10
N MET A 280 -33.73 3.53 -5.09
CA MET A 280 -33.66 2.07 -5.22
C MET A 280 -34.73 1.38 -4.36
N PRO A 281 -35.37 0.30 -4.86
CA PRO A 281 -35.25 -0.25 -6.22
C PRO A 281 -36.02 0.59 -7.26
N GLY A 282 -36.59 1.74 -6.88
CA GLY A 282 -37.44 2.60 -7.72
C GLY A 282 -38.95 2.34 -7.59
N SER A 283 -39.32 1.33 -6.81
CA SER A 283 -40.69 1.08 -6.33
C SER A 283 -40.64 0.56 -4.89
N ASP A 284 -41.78 0.46 -4.22
CA ASP A 284 -41.93 -0.47 -3.10
C ASP A 284 -41.78 -1.94 -3.54
N PHE A 285 -41.76 -2.86 -2.56
CA PHE A 285 -41.68 -4.30 -2.81
C PHE A 285 -42.95 -4.89 -3.46
N GLU A 286 -44.09 -4.21 -3.36
CA GLU A 286 -45.35 -4.58 -4.05
C GLU A 286 -45.42 -4.06 -5.50
N LYS A 287 -44.42 -3.26 -5.93
CA LYS A 287 -44.27 -2.65 -7.26
C LYS A 287 -45.32 -1.57 -7.55
N LYS A 288 -45.82 -0.89 -6.51
CA LYS A 288 -46.90 0.13 -6.56
C LYS A 288 -46.38 1.56 -6.38
N ASN A 289 -45.70 1.85 -5.28
CA ASN A 289 -45.24 3.21 -4.92
C ASN A 289 -44.00 3.62 -5.72
N VAL A 290 -44.19 4.27 -6.87
CA VAL A 290 -43.11 4.78 -7.73
C VAL A 290 -42.95 6.29 -7.54
N LEU A 291 -42.05 6.68 -6.63
CA LEU A 291 -41.91 8.08 -6.19
C LEU A 291 -41.08 8.98 -7.11
N TRP A 292 -40.17 8.43 -7.92
CA TRP A 292 -39.51 9.16 -9.02
C TRP A 292 -40.00 8.64 -10.38
N GLY A 293 -39.13 8.45 -11.38
CA GLY A 293 -39.56 8.17 -12.75
C GLY A 293 -40.51 9.27 -13.26
N PRO A 294 -41.74 8.94 -13.72
CA PRO A 294 -42.73 9.91 -14.15
C PRO A 294 -43.06 10.98 -13.10
N ALA A 295 -43.06 10.63 -11.80
CA ALA A 295 -43.38 11.58 -10.73
C ALA A 295 -42.29 12.65 -10.58
N LEU A 296 -41.01 12.27 -10.67
CA LEU A 296 -39.90 13.23 -10.65
C LEU A 296 -39.89 14.09 -11.93
N GLN A 297 -40.21 13.51 -13.09
CA GLN A 297 -40.31 14.27 -14.33
C GLN A 297 -41.37 15.37 -14.22
N SER A 298 -42.57 15.03 -13.74
CA SER A 298 -43.64 16.00 -13.47
C SER A 298 -43.23 17.04 -12.43
N ALA A 299 -42.50 16.65 -11.38
CA ALA A 299 -42.00 17.58 -10.35
C ALA A 299 -40.92 18.55 -10.86
N VAL A 300 -40.14 18.17 -11.88
CA VAL A 300 -39.20 19.09 -12.55
C VAL A 300 -39.94 19.99 -13.54
N GLN A 301 -40.88 19.44 -14.31
CA GLN A 301 -41.68 20.21 -15.29
C GLN A 301 -42.64 21.21 -14.62
N GLY A 302 -43.15 20.90 -13.42
CA GLY A 302 -43.95 21.81 -12.59
C GLY A 302 -43.14 22.73 -11.66
N GLY A 303 -41.80 22.66 -11.69
CA GLY A 303 -40.91 23.53 -10.92
C GLY A 303 -40.76 23.21 -9.43
N GLN A 304 -41.35 22.12 -8.91
CA GLN A 304 -41.18 21.69 -7.53
C GLN A 304 -39.78 21.10 -7.23
N VAL A 305 -39.05 20.68 -8.27
CA VAL A 305 -37.62 20.32 -8.24
C VAL A 305 -36.92 21.08 -9.37
N ALA A 306 -35.83 21.78 -9.06
CA ALA A 306 -35.10 22.53 -10.09
C ALA A 306 -34.42 21.59 -11.12
N GLN A 307 -34.39 21.96 -12.41
CA GLN A 307 -33.63 21.23 -13.44
C GLN A 307 -32.16 21.03 -13.03
N ALA A 308 -31.55 22.06 -12.46
CA ALA A 308 -30.17 22.02 -11.96
C ALA A 308 -29.95 20.97 -10.85
N ARG A 309 -31.01 20.61 -10.09
CA ARG A 309 -30.93 19.55 -9.08
C ARG A 309 -30.87 18.17 -9.72
N LEU A 310 -31.77 17.87 -10.68
CA LEU A 310 -31.74 16.63 -11.47
C LEU A 310 -30.42 16.49 -12.24
N ASP A 311 -29.93 17.60 -12.82
CA ASP A 311 -28.66 17.64 -13.52
C ASP A 311 -27.46 17.33 -12.59
N ASP A 312 -27.51 17.76 -11.33
CA ASP A 312 -26.50 17.40 -10.34
C ASP A 312 -26.57 15.92 -9.92
N MET A 313 -27.78 15.34 -9.76
CA MET A 313 -27.95 13.91 -9.50
C MET A 313 -27.28 13.07 -10.59
N VAL A 314 -27.64 13.31 -11.86
CA VAL A 314 -27.15 12.55 -13.02
C VAL A 314 -25.64 12.72 -13.18
N LYS A 315 -25.13 13.95 -13.02
CA LYS A 315 -23.69 14.25 -13.07
C LYS A 315 -22.90 13.50 -12.00
N ARG A 316 -23.43 13.33 -10.78
CA ARG A 316 -22.79 12.53 -9.71
C ARG A 316 -22.74 11.04 -10.03
N VAL A 317 -23.84 10.48 -10.54
CA VAL A 317 -23.89 9.07 -10.98
C VAL A 317 -22.91 8.82 -12.13
N LEU A 318 -22.91 9.68 -13.15
CA LEU A 318 -21.99 9.58 -14.28
C LEU A 318 -20.53 9.82 -13.87
N ALA A 319 -20.25 10.77 -12.96
CA ALA A 319 -18.91 10.97 -12.44
C ALA A 319 -18.40 9.73 -11.73
N SER A 320 -19.24 9.07 -10.93
CA SER A 320 -18.87 7.84 -10.21
C SER A 320 -18.64 6.65 -11.14
N TRP A 321 -19.45 6.52 -12.20
CA TRP A 321 -19.23 5.56 -13.31
C TRP A 321 -17.90 5.81 -14.04
N TYR A 322 -17.58 7.09 -14.32
CA TYR A 322 -16.32 7.48 -14.94
C TYR A 322 -15.09 7.38 -14.02
N LEU A 323 -15.27 7.50 -12.70
CA LEU A 323 -14.21 7.49 -11.67
C LEU A 323 -13.46 6.16 -11.67
N VAL A 324 -14.20 5.05 -11.70
CA VAL A 324 -13.70 3.67 -11.72
C VAL A 324 -13.55 3.08 -13.12
N GLY A 325 -13.66 3.91 -14.17
CA GLY A 325 -13.39 3.52 -15.56
C GLY A 325 -14.42 2.59 -16.20
N GLN A 326 -15.65 2.57 -15.72
CA GLN A 326 -16.73 1.72 -16.25
C GLN A 326 -17.22 2.15 -17.65
N ASP A 327 -16.68 3.25 -18.20
CA ASP A 327 -16.90 3.69 -19.57
C ASP A 327 -16.13 2.90 -20.64
N LYS A 328 -15.33 1.89 -20.25
CA LYS A 328 -14.37 1.21 -21.13
C LYS A 328 -14.45 -0.31 -21.04
N GLY A 329 -15.23 -0.94 -21.93
CA GLY A 329 -15.28 -2.39 -22.08
C GLY A 329 -15.73 -3.15 -20.83
N TYR A 330 -16.59 -2.54 -20.01
CA TYR A 330 -17.05 -3.15 -18.77
C TYR A 330 -18.01 -4.33 -19.04
N PRO A 331 -17.92 -5.45 -18.29
CA PRO A 331 -18.79 -6.60 -18.53
C PRO A 331 -20.28 -6.29 -18.32
N THR A 332 -21.12 -6.84 -19.19
CA THR A 332 -22.58 -6.86 -19.00
C THR A 332 -22.98 -7.86 -17.94
N ALA A 333 -23.99 -7.56 -17.11
CA ALA A 333 -24.45 -8.44 -16.03
C ALA A 333 -24.81 -9.86 -16.54
N THR A 334 -24.05 -10.87 -16.12
CA THR A 334 -24.13 -12.25 -16.68
C THR A 334 -25.13 -13.16 -15.97
N PHE A 335 -25.78 -12.67 -14.91
CA PHE A 335 -26.60 -13.45 -13.97
C PHE A 335 -28.01 -12.88 -13.84
N ASN A 336 -28.87 -13.52 -13.04
CA ASN A 336 -30.15 -12.95 -12.60
C ASN A 336 -30.43 -13.35 -11.14
N SER A 337 -30.58 -12.37 -10.26
CA SER A 337 -30.75 -12.54 -8.80
C SER A 337 -31.97 -13.38 -8.43
N TRP A 338 -33.00 -13.38 -9.27
CA TRP A 338 -34.27 -14.08 -9.06
C TRP A 338 -34.26 -15.49 -9.69
N LYS A 339 -33.13 -15.89 -10.29
CA LYS A 339 -32.84 -17.19 -10.89
C LYS A 339 -31.39 -17.57 -10.60
N ILE A 340 -31.09 -17.77 -9.32
CA ILE A 340 -29.75 -18.10 -8.79
C ILE A 340 -29.09 -19.17 -9.67
N GLY A 341 -27.95 -18.82 -10.25
CA GLY A 341 -27.16 -19.66 -11.15
C GLY A 341 -25.73 -19.85 -10.67
N SER A 342 -25.03 -20.82 -11.28
CA SER A 342 -23.64 -21.12 -10.97
C SER A 342 -22.69 -20.37 -11.91
N HIS A 343 -21.77 -19.60 -11.33
CA HIS A 343 -20.77 -18.80 -12.03
C HIS A 343 -19.39 -19.02 -11.38
N ASN A 344 -18.40 -19.48 -12.14
CA ASN A 344 -17.05 -19.69 -11.63
C ASN A 344 -16.27 -18.35 -11.61
N VAL A 345 -16.32 -17.65 -10.48
CA VAL A 345 -15.63 -16.35 -10.28
C VAL A 345 -14.71 -16.32 -9.06
N GLY A 346 -14.89 -17.21 -8.08
CA GLY A 346 -14.11 -17.21 -6.83
C GLY A 346 -12.61 -17.52 -6.94
N GLY A 347 -12.15 -18.06 -8.07
CA GLY A 347 -10.72 -18.19 -8.41
C GLY A 347 -9.84 -18.74 -7.27
N ASN A 348 -8.86 -17.95 -6.85
CA ASN A 348 -8.02 -18.19 -5.68
C ASN A 348 -8.39 -17.31 -4.46
N HIS A 349 -9.50 -16.56 -4.51
CA HIS A 349 -9.86 -15.59 -3.46
C HIS A 349 -10.11 -16.25 -2.10
N LYS A 350 -10.45 -17.55 -2.09
CA LYS A 350 -10.46 -18.43 -0.90
C LYS A 350 -9.18 -18.36 -0.06
N ASP A 351 -8.02 -18.05 -0.66
CA ASP A 351 -6.75 -17.97 0.05
C ASP A 351 -6.74 -16.76 1.01
N ASN A 352 -7.35 -15.63 0.60
CA ASN A 352 -7.65 -14.50 1.48
C ASN A 352 -8.69 -14.87 2.54
N VAL A 353 -9.76 -15.59 2.18
CA VAL A 353 -10.78 -16.02 3.16
C VAL A 353 -10.18 -16.94 4.22
N ARG A 354 -9.28 -17.86 3.88
CA ARG A 354 -8.56 -18.68 4.86
C ARG A 354 -7.60 -17.84 5.70
N ALA A 355 -6.89 -16.89 5.08
CA ALA A 355 -6.01 -15.99 5.80
C ALA A 355 -6.78 -15.14 6.82
N MET A 356 -7.96 -14.60 6.47
CA MET A 356 -8.85 -13.89 7.39
C MET A 356 -9.48 -14.80 8.45
N ALA A 357 -10.00 -15.96 8.05
CA ALA A 357 -10.54 -16.96 8.97
C ALA A 357 -9.54 -17.27 10.08
N ARG A 358 -8.27 -17.50 9.71
CA ARG A 358 -7.14 -17.76 10.63
C ARG A 358 -6.70 -16.52 11.42
N ASP A 359 -6.36 -15.43 10.75
CA ASP A 359 -5.68 -14.27 11.37
C ASP A 359 -6.64 -13.32 12.09
N GLY A 360 -7.96 -13.51 11.94
CA GLY A 360 -9.02 -12.86 12.70
C GLY A 360 -9.52 -13.65 13.91
N ILE A 361 -9.07 -14.90 14.12
CA ILE A 361 -9.35 -15.65 15.36
C ILE A 361 -8.64 -14.96 16.54
N VAL A 362 -9.40 -14.75 17.61
CA VAL A 362 -8.92 -14.18 18.87
C VAL A 362 -8.87 -15.27 19.94
N LEU A 363 -7.68 -15.58 20.45
CA LEU A 363 -7.51 -16.49 21.58
C LEU A 363 -7.80 -15.72 22.88
N LEU A 364 -8.84 -16.13 23.61
CA LEU A 364 -9.30 -15.44 24.83
C LEU A 364 -8.76 -16.07 26.12
N LYS A 365 -8.62 -17.40 26.14
CA LYS A 365 -8.07 -18.16 27.28
C LYS A 365 -7.16 -19.28 26.75
N ASN A 366 -6.03 -19.52 27.41
CA ASN A 366 -5.13 -20.66 27.12
C ASN A 366 -4.31 -21.04 28.37
N VAL A 367 -4.94 -21.77 29.29
CA VAL A 367 -4.32 -22.21 30.56
C VAL A 367 -3.34 -23.36 30.28
N GLY A 368 -2.13 -23.26 30.85
CA GLY A 368 -1.12 -24.32 30.78
C GLY A 368 -0.56 -24.61 29.38
N GLY A 369 -0.84 -23.77 28.38
CA GLY A 369 -0.48 -24.05 26.99
C GLY A 369 -1.27 -25.23 26.39
N ALA A 370 -2.55 -25.37 26.75
CA ALA A 370 -3.46 -26.38 26.21
C ALA A 370 -3.63 -26.28 24.67
N LEU A 371 -3.48 -25.07 24.13
CA LEU A 371 -3.27 -24.82 22.70
C LEU A 371 -1.86 -24.29 22.42
N PRO A 372 -1.24 -24.63 21.27
CA PRO A 372 -1.78 -25.49 20.21
C PRO A 372 -1.79 -26.99 20.57
N LEU A 373 -2.66 -27.75 19.92
CA LEU A 373 -2.81 -29.20 20.09
C LEU A 373 -1.55 -29.95 19.61
N LYS A 374 -1.08 -30.91 20.42
CA LYS A 374 0.17 -31.65 20.19
C LYS A 374 -0.10 -33.13 19.95
N LYS A 375 -0.87 -33.43 18.90
CA LYS A 375 -1.31 -34.79 18.51
C LYS A 375 -1.92 -35.59 19.69
N PRO A 376 -3.00 -35.11 20.33
CA PRO A 376 -3.66 -35.82 21.43
C PRO A 376 -4.16 -37.20 20.98
N LYS A 377 -4.27 -38.16 21.89
CA LYS A 377 -4.69 -39.53 21.54
C LYS A 377 -6.14 -39.60 21.06
N SER A 378 -7.00 -38.79 21.66
CA SER A 378 -8.41 -38.69 21.29
C SER A 378 -8.97 -37.28 21.48
N ILE A 379 -9.84 -36.87 20.57
CA ILE A 379 -10.57 -35.60 20.60
C ILE A 379 -12.07 -35.92 20.55
N ALA A 380 -12.86 -35.30 21.44
CA ALA A 380 -14.29 -35.16 21.25
C ALA A 380 -14.60 -33.81 20.59
N VAL A 381 -15.47 -33.77 19.58
CA VAL A 381 -15.95 -32.53 18.95
C VAL A 381 -17.47 -32.46 19.10
N ILE A 382 -17.96 -31.39 19.74
CA ILE A 382 -19.31 -31.34 20.33
C ILE A 382 -20.01 -30.03 19.91
N GLY A 383 -21.34 -30.09 19.75
CA GLY A 383 -22.21 -28.97 19.35
C GLY A 383 -22.59 -29.01 17.86
N SER A 384 -23.76 -28.48 17.52
CA SER A 384 -24.24 -28.35 16.13
C SER A 384 -23.34 -27.42 15.29
N ASP A 385 -22.79 -26.38 15.92
CA ASP A 385 -21.82 -25.44 15.33
C ASP A 385 -20.52 -26.11 14.82
N SER A 386 -20.31 -27.40 15.12
CA SER A 386 -19.17 -28.16 14.60
C SER A 386 -19.33 -28.67 13.16
N ILE A 387 -20.54 -28.66 12.58
CA ILE A 387 -20.84 -29.24 11.26
C ILE A 387 -21.47 -28.24 10.28
N VAL A 388 -21.37 -28.51 8.97
CA VAL A 388 -22.23 -27.85 7.97
C VAL A 388 -23.69 -28.21 8.27
N ALA A 389 -24.60 -27.24 8.12
CA ALA A 389 -26.02 -27.46 8.37
C ALA A 389 -26.55 -28.71 7.65
N PRO A 390 -27.32 -29.62 8.30
CA PRO A 390 -27.73 -30.90 7.71
C PRO A 390 -28.54 -30.82 6.41
N LYS A 391 -29.13 -29.65 6.11
CA LYS A 391 -29.87 -29.36 4.88
C LYS A 391 -28.97 -28.80 3.75
N GLY A 392 -27.71 -28.48 4.05
CA GLY A 392 -26.75 -27.77 3.20
C GLY A 392 -26.55 -26.31 3.60
N ALA A 393 -25.34 -25.77 3.39
CA ALA A 393 -24.93 -24.42 3.83
C ALA A 393 -25.82 -23.26 3.32
N ASN A 394 -26.49 -23.45 2.18
CA ASN A 394 -27.36 -22.44 1.55
C ASN A 394 -28.86 -22.71 1.75
N ALA A 395 -29.24 -23.75 2.50
CA ALA A 395 -30.63 -24.24 2.57
C ALA A 395 -31.62 -23.22 3.16
N CYS A 396 -31.13 -22.27 3.95
CA CYS A 396 -31.91 -21.15 4.47
C CYS A 396 -31.68 -19.92 3.58
N ALA A 397 -32.79 -19.37 3.07
CA ALA A 397 -32.78 -18.14 2.28
C ALA A 397 -32.17 -16.98 3.09
N ASP A 398 -31.33 -16.17 2.45
CA ASP A 398 -30.62 -15.05 3.07
C ASP A 398 -29.89 -15.43 4.39
N ARG A 399 -29.48 -16.70 4.51
CA ARG A 399 -28.88 -17.33 5.70
C ARG A 399 -29.72 -17.23 6.98
N GLY A 400 -31.04 -17.06 6.86
CA GLY A 400 -31.98 -16.90 7.98
C GLY A 400 -32.25 -18.15 8.83
N CYS A 401 -31.20 -18.87 9.27
CA CYS A 401 -31.27 -19.93 10.27
C CYS A 401 -29.88 -20.20 10.87
N ASN A 402 -29.84 -20.69 12.10
CA ASN A 402 -28.61 -21.04 12.81
C ASN A 402 -28.43 -22.58 12.93
N ASP A 403 -28.83 -23.33 11.88
CA ASP A 403 -28.92 -24.81 11.85
C ASP A 403 -27.55 -25.53 11.73
N GLY A 404 -26.43 -24.95 12.22
CA GLY A 404 -25.09 -25.54 12.10
C GLY A 404 -23.95 -24.54 12.36
N THR A 405 -22.79 -24.75 11.75
CA THR A 405 -21.61 -23.88 11.90
C THR A 405 -21.85 -22.46 11.38
N LEU A 406 -21.70 -21.47 12.26
CA LEU A 406 -22.05 -20.08 11.95
C LEU A 406 -20.89 -19.34 11.26
N ALA A 407 -20.91 -19.29 9.94
CA ALA A 407 -19.89 -18.61 9.15
C ALA A 407 -20.25 -17.18 8.70
N MET A 408 -21.52 -16.78 8.85
CA MET A 408 -22.13 -15.54 8.35
C MET A 408 -23.49 -15.35 9.05
N GLY A 409 -23.90 -14.11 9.39
CA GLY A 409 -25.26 -13.82 9.88
C GLY A 409 -26.27 -13.66 8.74
N TRP A 410 -27.52 -13.27 9.03
CA TRP A 410 -28.62 -13.24 8.05
C TRP A 410 -28.97 -11.87 7.44
N GLY A 411 -29.61 -11.87 6.27
CA GLY A 411 -30.19 -10.68 5.61
C GLY A 411 -29.52 -10.27 4.30
N SER A 412 -29.54 -8.98 3.96
CA SER A 412 -28.88 -8.45 2.74
C SER A 412 -27.36 -8.49 2.77
N GLY A 413 -26.75 -8.60 3.95
CA GLY A 413 -25.32 -8.76 4.15
C GLY A 413 -24.72 -10.09 3.69
N THR A 414 -25.42 -10.90 2.87
CA THR A 414 -25.12 -12.32 2.65
C THR A 414 -24.67 -12.66 1.21
N ALA A 415 -24.07 -13.85 1.07
CA ALA A 415 -23.77 -14.50 -0.20
C ALA A 415 -24.09 -16.00 -0.13
N GLU A 416 -24.18 -16.69 -1.27
CA GLU A 416 -24.26 -18.15 -1.29
C GLU A 416 -22.87 -18.74 -1.09
N PHE A 417 -22.73 -19.72 -0.20
CA PHE A 417 -21.50 -20.48 -0.02
C PHE A 417 -21.24 -21.34 -1.28
N PRO A 418 -20.06 -21.24 -1.94
CA PRO A 418 -19.68 -22.17 -3.01
C PRO A 418 -19.33 -23.56 -2.42
N TYR A 419 -18.85 -23.55 -1.19
CA TYR A 419 -18.72 -24.65 -0.23
C TYR A 419 -18.61 -24.02 1.17
N LEU A 420 -18.65 -24.83 2.22
CA LEU A 420 -18.33 -24.41 3.59
C LEU A 420 -17.57 -25.54 4.28
N ILE A 421 -16.37 -25.26 4.76
CA ILE A 421 -15.59 -26.22 5.55
C ILE A 421 -15.94 -26.04 7.03
N ALA A 422 -16.55 -27.03 7.66
CA ALA A 422 -16.91 -26.95 9.07
C ALA A 422 -15.76 -27.37 10.02
N PRO A 423 -15.79 -26.95 11.30
CA PRO A 423 -14.80 -27.33 12.31
C PRO A 423 -14.50 -28.83 12.36
N LEU A 424 -15.54 -29.68 12.39
CA LEU A 424 -15.39 -31.12 12.50
C LEU A 424 -14.63 -31.74 11.32
N ASP A 425 -14.85 -31.24 10.11
CA ASP A 425 -14.29 -31.83 8.89
C ASP A 425 -12.80 -31.49 8.74
N ALA A 426 -12.41 -30.27 9.10
CA ALA A 426 -11.01 -29.87 9.18
C ALA A 426 -10.29 -30.57 10.35
N ILE A 427 -10.92 -30.68 11.52
CA ILE A 427 -10.36 -31.40 12.68
C ILE A 427 -10.17 -32.90 12.35
N LYS A 428 -11.14 -33.57 11.73
CA LYS A 428 -11.00 -34.95 11.23
C LYS A 428 -9.84 -35.08 10.24
N SER A 429 -9.77 -34.16 9.27
CA SER A 429 -8.74 -34.15 8.23
C SER A 429 -7.32 -33.99 8.78
N GLN A 430 -7.16 -33.28 9.90
CA GLN A 430 -5.87 -33.18 10.60
C GLN A 430 -5.62 -34.37 11.52
N ALA A 431 -6.62 -34.78 12.32
CA ALA A 431 -6.54 -35.93 13.23
C ALA A 431 -6.13 -37.23 12.51
N GLN A 432 -6.59 -37.44 11.27
CA GLN A 432 -6.19 -38.57 10.43
C GLN A 432 -4.68 -38.61 10.15
N LYS A 433 -4.01 -37.45 10.01
CA LYS A 433 -2.56 -37.35 9.80
C LYS A 433 -1.76 -37.56 11.09
N ASP A 434 -2.41 -37.29 12.22
CA ASP A 434 -1.79 -37.33 13.56
C ASP A 434 -2.01 -38.66 14.28
N GLY A 435 -2.90 -39.52 13.78
CA GLY A 435 -3.29 -40.79 14.42
C GLY A 435 -4.29 -40.61 15.57
N THR A 436 -4.92 -39.44 15.67
CA THR A 436 -5.85 -39.06 16.72
C THR A 436 -7.24 -39.65 16.46
N SER A 437 -7.81 -40.35 17.43
CA SER A 437 -9.21 -40.82 17.35
C SER A 437 -10.19 -39.67 17.57
N VAL A 438 -11.14 -39.46 16.66
CA VAL A 438 -12.19 -38.44 16.79
C VAL A 438 -13.53 -39.07 17.14
N THR A 439 -14.13 -38.63 18.24
CA THR A 439 -15.54 -38.87 18.60
C THR A 439 -16.32 -37.56 18.41
N SER A 440 -17.59 -37.61 18.00
CA SER A 440 -18.38 -36.39 17.78
C SER A 440 -19.81 -36.48 18.26
N SER A 441 -20.30 -35.41 18.88
CA SER A 441 -21.71 -35.19 19.24
C SER A 441 -22.18 -33.91 18.55
N THR A 442 -22.64 -34.03 17.31
CA THR A 442 -22.92 -32.90 16.40
C THR A 442 -24.31 -32.29 16.62
N ASN A 443 -24.67 -32.11 17.89
CA ASN A 443 -25.91 -31.51 18.37
C ASN A 443 -25.69 -31.01 19.81
N ASP A 444 -26.63 -30.20 20.29
CA ASP A 444 -26.45 -29.42 21.53
C ASP A 444 -27.12 -30.08 22.75
N ASN A 445 -27.43 -31.38 22.68
CA ASN A 445 -27.86 -32.12 23.85
C ASN A 445 -26.70 -32.30 24.83
N ALA A 446 -26.76 -31.59 25.95
CA ALA A 446 -25.77 -31.60 27.01
C ALA A 446 -25.34 -33.01 27.48
N GLN A 447 -26.27 -33.97 27.58
CA GLN A 447 -25.97 -35.34 28.01
C GLN A 447 -25.20 -36.14 26.94
N GLN A 448 -25.53 -35.98 25.66
CA GLN A 448 -24.78 -36.59 24.55
C GLN A 448 -23.40 -35.94 24.39
N GLY A 449 -23.30 -34.62 24.51
CA GLY A 449 -22.03 -33.90 24.52
C GLY A 449 -21.08 -34.37 25.61
N ALA A 450 -21.58 -34.47 26.85
CA ALA A 450 -20.82 -35.06 27.97
C ALA A 450 -20.44 -36.52 27.71
N SER A 451 -21.36 -37.34 27.20
CA SER A 451 -21.08 -38.76 26.88
C SER A 451 -19.95 -38.93 25.84
N ALA A 452 -19.90 -38.06 24.82
CA ALA A 452 -18.79 -38.03 23.85
C ALA A 452 -17.48 -37.52 24.48
N ALA A 453 -17.55 -36.54 25.37
CA ALA A 453 -16.39 -35.95 26.04
C ALA A 453 -15.73 -36.87 27.08
N GLN A 454 -16.50 -37.77 27.71
CA GLN A 454 -16.11 -38.53 28.90
C GLN A 454 -14.79 -39.32 28.79
N ASN A 455 -14.47 -39.82 27.59
CA ASN A 455 -13.30 -40.67 27.31
C ASN A 455 -12.29 -40.04 26.34
N ALA A 456 -12.47 -38.77 25.97
CA ALA A 456 -11.54 -38.05 25.10
C ALA A 456 -10.40 -37.40 25.89
N GLU A 457 -9.20 -37.33 25.31
CA GLU A 457 -8.09 -36.61 25.97
C GLU A 457 -8.31 -35.09 25.97
N VAL A 458 -8.98 -34.57 24.94
CA VAL A 458 -9.40 -33.16 24.78
C VAL A 458 -10.85 -33.14 24.29
N ALA A 459 -11.67 -32.23 24.81
CA ALA A 459 -13.02 -31.97 24.31
C ALA A 459 -13.11 -30.57 23.70
N ILE A 460 -13.53 -30.47 22.45
CA ILE A 460 -13.74 -29.21 21.72
C ILE A 460 -15.25 -29.01 21.59
N VAL A 461 -15.78 -27.98 22.25
CA VAL A 461 -17.20 -27.60 22.19
C VAL A 461 -17.32 -26.39 21.29
N CYS A 462 -18.01 -26.54 20.17
CA CYS A 462 -18.35 -25.45 19.25
C CYS A 462 -19.73 -24.91 19.65
N ILE A 463 -19.83 -23.60 19.86
CA ILE A 463 -21.08 -22.89 20.20
C ILE A 463 -21.15 -21.61 19.38
N ASN A 464 -22.36 -21.07 19.20
CA ASN A 464 -22.53 -19.83 18.46
C ASN A 464 -23.61 -18.91 19.04
N SER A 465 -23.78 -17.74 18.41
CA SER A 465 -24.89 -16.81 18.66
C SER A 465 -25.01 -15.87 17.47
N ASP A 466 -26.21 -15.79 16.91
CA ASP A 466 -26.46 -15.23 15.58
C ASP A 466 -27.35 -13.97 15.62
N SER A 467 -27.35 -13.18 14.54
CA SER A 467 -28.18 -12.00 14.32
C SER A 467 -28.17 -11.57 12.84
N GLY A 468 -29.07 -10.69 12.46
CA GLY A 468 -29.09 -10.19 11.10
C GLY A 468 -30.09 -9.07 10.86
N GLU A 469 -30.59 -9.01 9.62
CA GLU A 469 -31.51 -7.97 9.19
C GLU A 469 -32.95 -8.18 9.69
N GLY A 470 -33.63 -7.08 10.03
CA GLY A 470 -34.92 -7.05 10.74
C GLY A 470 -36.14 -7.63 9.99
N TYR A 471 -36.02 -7.94 8.69
CA TYR A 471 -37.11 -8.59 7.93
C TYR A 471 -37.19 -10.10 8.14
N ILE A 472 -36.22 -10.72 8.84
CA ILE A 472 -36.23 -12.14 9.20
C ILE A 472 -36.28 -12.25 10.74
N THR A 473 -37.11 -13.18 11.23
CA THR A 473 -37.12 -13.56 12.65
C THR A 473 -36.63 -15.00 12.82
N VAL A 474 -35.46 -15.17 13.43
CA VAL A 474 -34.85 -16.48 13.70
C VAL A 474 -34.86 -16.75 15.20
N GLU A 475 -35.49 -17.86 15.63
CA GLU A 475 -35.60 -18.27 17.04
C GLU A 475 -36.12 -17.14 17.98
N LYS A 476 -37.06 -16.33 17.49
CA LYS A 476 -37.67 -15.13 18.13
C LYS A 476 -36.79 -13.86 18.11
N ASN A 477 -35.60 -13.89 17.52
CA ASN A 477 -34.74 -12.71 17.31
C ASN A 477 -35.11 -12.05 15.98
N ALA A 478 -35.71 -10.86 16.02
CA ALA A 478 -36.21 -10.13 14.86
C ALA A 478 -35.15 -9.14 14.35
N GLY A 479 -34.17 -9.66 13.61
CA GLY A 479 -32.90 -9.00 13.30
C GLY A 479 -31.98 -8.86 14.52
N ASP A 480 -32.37 -8.01 15.46
CA ASP A 480 -31.65 -7.78 16.73
C ASP A 480 -31.71 -9.01 17.66
N ARG A 481 -30.65 -9.23 18.43
CA ARG A 481 -30.57 -10.28 19.46
C ARG A 481 -31.40 -9.92 20.69
N ASN A 482 -32.13 -10.88 21.23
CA ASN A 482 -32.88 -10.70 22.48
C ASN A 482 -31.98 -10.64 23.72
N ASP A 483 -30.82 -11.31 23.69
CA ASP A 483 -29.83 -11.30 24.78
C ASP A 483 -28.38 -11.44 24.25
N LEU A 484 -27.44 -11.74 25.15
CA LEU A 484 -26.02 -11.95 24.88
C LEU A 484 -25.54 -13.35 25.34
N ASN A 485 -26.43 -14.36 25.28
CA ASN A 485 -26.10 -15.74 25.55
C ASN A 485 -25.68 -16.48 24.27
N PRO A 486 -24.88 -17.57 24.38
CA PRO A 486 -24.80 -18.58 23.34
C PRO A 486 -26.19 -19.14 23.03
N TRP A 487 -26.49 -19.36 21.76
CA TRP A 487 -27.73 -20.00 21.32
C TRP A 487 -27.72 -21.50 21.65
N HIS A 488 -28.85 -22.17 21.40
CA HIS A 488 -29.03 -23.63 21.51
C HIS A 488 -28.64 -24.26 22.86
N ASN A 489 -28.66 -23.48 23.95
CA ASN A 489 -28.20 -23.89 25.29
C ASN A 489 -26.67 -24.16 25.35
N GLY A 490 -25.88 -23.36 24.61
CA GLY A 490 -24.42 -23.50 24.58
C GLY A 490 -23.74 -23.33 25.95
N ASN A 491 -24.33 -22.57 26.87
CA ASN A 491 -23.86 -22.49 28.26
C ASN A 491 -23.95 -23.84 28.96
N GLU A 492 -25.11 -24.50 28.87
CA GLU A 492 -25.43 -25.80 29.46
C GLU A 492 -24.60 -26.92 28.82
N LEU A 493 -24.39 -26.84 27.50
CA LEU A 493 -23.53 -27.77 26.75
C LEU A 493 -22.07 -27.70 27.22
N VAL A 494 -21.49 -26.49 27.30
CA VAL A 494 -20.13 -26.29 27.80
C VAL A 494 -20.01 -26.73 29.27
N ALA A 495 -20.99 -26.39 30.11
CA ALA A 495 -20.99 -26.79 31.52
C ALA A 495 -21.01 -28.32 31.71
N ALA A 496 -21.86 -29.03 30.95
CA ALA A 496 -21.95 -30.49 31.00
C ALA A 496 -20.67 -31.19 30.48
N VAL A 497 -20.06 -30.66 29.42
CA VAL A 497 -18.78 -31.19 28.91
C VAL A 497 -17.63 -30.93 29.89
N ALA A 498 -17.54 -29.71 30.44
CA ALA A 498 -16.53 -29.35 31.42
C ALA A 498 -16.69 -30.06 32.77
N ALA A 499 -17.87 -30.61 33.08
CA ALA A 499 -18.08 -31.45 34.26
C ALA A 499 -17.40 -32.84 34.14
N VAL A 500 -17.22 -33.36 32.92
CA VAL A 500 -16.68 -34.71 32.67
C VAL A 500 -15.30 -34.74 32.03
N ASN A 501 -14.90 -33.70 31.29
CA ASN A 501 -13.59 -33.60 30.64
C ASN A 501 -12.76 -32.43 31.20
N LYS A 502 -11.49 -32.71 31.55
CA LYS A 502 -10.56 -31.75 32.19
C LYS A 502 -9.74 -30.89 31.21
N LYS A 503 -9.87 -31.12 29.90
CA LYS A 503 -9.26 -30.33 28.83
C LYS A 503 -10.35 -29.87 27.84
N THR A 504 -11.32 -29.11 28.35
CA THR A 504 -12.38 -28.53 27.53
C THR A 504 -11.88 -27.25 26.85
N ILE A 505 -12.04 -27.18 25.53
CA ILE A 505 -11.75 -26.04 24.67
C ILE A 505 -13.07 -25.57 24.10
N VAL A 506 -13.41 -24.29 24.29
CA VAL A 506 -14.62 -23.70 23.70
C VAL A 506 -14.24 -22.93 22.44
N VAL A 507 -14.91 -23.21 21.33
CA VAL A 507 -14.84 -22.46 20.08
C VAL A 507 -16.14 -21.69 19.92
N ILE A 508 -16.06 -20.39 19.63
CA ILE A 508 -17.21 -19.50 19.57
C ILE A 508 -17.28 -18.80 18.22
N HIS A 509 -18.28 -19.12 17.39
CA HIS A 509 -18.64 -18.34 16.21
C HIS A 509 -19.76 -17.36 16.55
N SER A 510 -19.59 -16.06 16.32
CA SER A 510 -20.66 -15.10 16.64
C SER A 510 -20.51 -13.76 15.93
N VAL A 511 -21.68 -13.19 15.64
CA VAL A 511 -21.91 -11.80 15.18
C VAL A 511 -21.33 -10.73 16.10
N GLY A 512 -21.20 -10.99 17.41
CA GLY A 512 -20.83 -9.97 18.38
C GLY A 512 -20.66 -10.50 19.81
N PRO A 513 -20.38 -9.63 20.79
CA PRO A 513 -20.06 -10.03 22.17
C PRO A 513 -21.07 -10.99 22.81
N LEU A 514 -20.58 -11.81 23.74
CA LEU A 514 -21.37 -12.73 24.57
C LEU A 514 -20.94 -12.65 26.04
N ILE A 515 -21.83 -12.99 26.97
CA ILE A 515 -21.48 -13.09 28.39
C ILE A 515 -20.92 -14.48 28.68
N LEU A 516 -19.61 -14.55 28.93
CA LEU A 516 -18.87 -15.81 29.10
C LEU A 516 -18.82 -16.30 30.56
N GLU A 517 -19.22 -15.46 31.51
CA GLU A 517 -19.16 -15.73 32.96
C GLU A 517 -19.72 -17.10 33.42
N PRO A 518 -20.78 -17.69 32.81
CA PRO A 518 -21.30 -19.00 33.23
C PRO A 518 -20.28 -20.15 33.18
N TYR A 519 -19.21 -20.04 32.40
CA TYR A 519 -18.19 -21.09 32.27
C TYR A 519 -16.73 -20.60 32.17
N ILE A 520 -16.49 -19.30 31.95
CA ILE A 520 -15.13 -18.80 31.63
C ILE A 520 -14.10 -19.05 32.73
N ASP A 521 -14.50 -19.04 34.00
CA ASP A 521 -13.62 -19.31 35.16
C ASP A 521 -13.60 -20.80 35.58
N ASN A 522 -14.32 -21.68 34.89
CA ASN A 522 -14.25 -23.11 35.13
C ASN A 522 -12.82 -23.62 34.86
N PRO A 523 -12.17 -24.33 35.81
CA PRO A 523 -10.79 -24.79 35.65
C PRO A 523 -10.60 -25.84 34.55
N ASN A 524 -11.66 -26.59 34.21
CA ASN A 524 -11.64 -27.58 33.15
C ASN A 524 -11.82 -26.97 31.74
N VAL A 525 -12.34 -25.73 31.65
CA VAL A 525 -12.33 -24.94 30.41
C VAL A 525 -10.93 -24.32 30.26
N VAL A 526 -10.02 -25.09 29.66
CA VAL A 526 -8.60 -24.73 29.57
C VAL A 526 -8.32 -23.70 28.48
N ALA A 527 -9.12 -23.65 27.42
CA ALA A 527 -8.99 -22.64 26.38
C ALA A 527 -10.33 -22.16 25.83
N VAL A 528 -10.35 -20.91 25.34
CA VAL A 528 -11.50 -20.29 24.65
C VAL A 528 -10.99 -19.57 23.42
N VAL A 529 -11.54 -19.92 22.26
CA VAL A 529 -11.15 -19.48 20.93
C VAL A 529 -12.35 -18.77 20.30
N TRP A 530 -12.24 -17.45 20.13
CA TRP A 530 -13.25 -16.64 19.47
C TRP A 530 -12.99 -16.65 17.96
N ALA A 531 -13.83 -17.36 17.23
CA ALA A 531 -13.69 -17.62 15.80
C ALA A 531 -14.56 -16.71 14.91
N GLY A 532 -15.44 -15.89 15.50
CA GLY A 532 -16.11 -14.79 14.79
C GLY A 532 -17.05 -15.26 13.68
N LEU A 533 -16.90 -14.71 12.47
CA LEU A 533 -17.67 -15.05 11.26
C LEU A 533 -16.71 -15.21 10.06
N PRO A 534 -16.05 -16.37 9.92
CA PRO A 534 -14.89 -16.54 9.06
C PRO A 534 -15.18 -16.73 7.56
N GLY A 535 -16.43 -16.92 7.13
CA GLY A 535 -16.76 -17.26 5.74
C GLY A 535 -16.45 -18.72 5.38
N GLN A 536 -16.32 -19.03 4.07
CA GLN A 536 -16.30 -20.42 3.56
C GLN A 536 -15.16 -21.32 4.07
N GLU A 537 -14.07 -20.73 4.56
CA GLU A 537 -12.87 -21.43 5.05
C GLU A 537 -12.87 -21.66 6.58
N SER A 538 -14.01 -21.47 7.26
CA SER A 538 -14.20 -21.57 8.72
C SER A 538 -13.32 -22.63 9.41
N GLY A 539 -13.56 -23.91 9.14
CA GLY A 539 -12.85 -25.03 9.76
C GLY A 539 -11.37 -25.07 9.43
N ASN A 540 -10.96 -24.61 8.23
CA ASN A 540 -9.54 -24.56 7.84
C ASN A 540 -8.79 -23.48 8.61
N GLY A 541 -9.35 -22.27 8.72
CA GLY A 541 -8.76 -21.20 9.53
C GLY A 541 -8.71 -21.54 11.02
N LEU A 542 -9.76 -22.20 11.52
CA LEU A 542 -9.79 -22.72 12.89
C LEU A 542 -8.74 -23.82 13.12
N ALA A 543 -8.59 -24.77 12.21
CA ALA A 543 -7.60 -25.85 12.33
C ALA A 543 -6.15 -25.33 12.26
N ASP A 544 -5.89 -24.32 11.41
CA ASP A 544 -4.58 -23.65 11.33
C ASP A 544 -4.15 -23.06 12.69
N ILE A 545 -5.11 -22.52 13.46
CA ILE A 545 -4.87 -22.06 14.84
C ILE A 545 -4.80 -23.22 15.83
N LEU A 546 -5.83 -24.08 15.91
CA LEU A 546 -5.92 -25.13 16.92
C LEU A 546 -4.69 -26.07 16.92
N TYR A 547 -4.11 -26.37 15.76
CA TYR A 547 -2.92 -27.22 15.63
C TYR A 547 -1.60 -26.43 15.53
N GLY A 548 -1.62 -25.09 15.63
CA GLY A 548 -0.43 -24.25 15.68
C GLY A 548 0.34 -24.14 14.36
N LEU A 549 -0.34 -24.28 13.22
CA LEU A 549 0.21 -23.93 11.91
C LEU A 549 0.42 -22.41 11.77
N ALA A 550 -0.33 -21.62 12.54
CA ALA A 550 0.01 -20.25 12.90
C ALA A 550 -0.28 -19.99 14.39
N SER A 551 0.35 -18.97 14.97
CA SER A 551 -0.16 -18.36 16.20
C SER A 551 -1.45 -17.61 15.90
N PRO A 552 -2.46 -17.64 16.79
CA PRO A 552 -3.53 -16.64 16.76
C PRO A 552 -2.92 -15.25 16.91
N SER A 553 -3.52 -14.30 16.21
CA SER A 553 -3.03 -12.92 16.10
C SER A 553 -4.16 -11.91 15.88
N GLY A 554 -5.42 -12.34 15.93
CA GLY A 554 -6.56 -11.44 15.95
C GLY A 554 -6.67 -10.77 17.32
N LYS A 555 -7.31 -9.60 17.35
CA LYS A 555 -7.66 -8.89 18.58
C LYS A 555 -9.14 -8.48 18.51
N LEU A 556 -9.85 -8.48 19.64
CA LEU A 556 -11.27 -8.15 19.67
C LEU A 556 -11.53 -6.74 19.11
N PRO A 557 -12.43 -6.59 18.10
CA PRO A 557 -12.85 -5.28 17.59
C PRO A 557 -13.94 -4.64 18.46
N TYR A 558 -14.29 -5.24 19.60
CA TYR A 558 -15.28 -4.80 20.57
C TYR A 558 -14.90 -5.29 21.99
N THR A 559 -15.60 -4.84 23.02
CA THR A 559 -15.43 -5.30 24.39
C THR A 559 -16.32 -6.50 24.70
N ILE A 560 -15.84 -7.44 25.51
CA ILE A 560 -16.62 -8.53 26.11
C ILE A 560 -16.78 -8.25 27.61
N ALA A 561 -18.00 -7.90 28.01
CA ALA A 561 -18.38 -7.55 29.38
C ALA A 561 -18.55 -8.76 30.32
N LYS A 562 -18.63 -8.48 31.62
CA LYS A 562 -19.04 -9.47 32.64
C LYS A 562 -20.56 -9.55 32.78
N LYS A 563 -21.31 -8.49 32.44
CA LYS A 563 -22.78 -8.50 32.38
C LYS A 563 -23.31 -7.58 31.27
N ALA A 564 -24.47 -7.91 30.72
CA ALA A 564 -25.07 -7.16 29.61
C ALA A 564 -25.35 -5.68 29.94
N SER A 565 -25.60 -5.35 31.21
CA SER A 565 -25.86 -3.96 31.64
C SER A 565 -24.61 -3.07 31.73
N ASP A 566 -23.40 -3.62 31.60
CA ASP A 566 -22.17 -2.81 31.55
C ASP A 566 -22.12 -1.93 30.29
N TYR A 567 -22.58 -2.46 29.14
CA TYR A 567 -22.52 -1.77 27.84
C TYR A 567 -23.40 -0.51 27.77
N GLY A 568 -24.47 -0.41 28.56
CA GLY A 568 -25.34 0.77 28.59
C GLY A 568 -26.51 0.71 27.60
N PRO A 569 -26.38 1.23 26.35
CA PRO A 569 -27.48 1.25 25.40
C PRO A 569 -28.04 -0.15 25.07
N THR A 570 -29.36 -0.21 24.92
CA THR A 570 -30.13 -1.39 24.53
C THR A 570 -31.10 -1.00 23.42
N VAL A 571 -31.55 -1.98 22.63
CA VAL A 571 -32.56 -1.79 21.58
C VAL A 571 -33.85 -1.17 22.16
N VAL A 572 -34.34 -0.10 21.55
CA VAL A 572 -35.58 0.61 21.92
C VAL A 572 -36.73 0.30 20.95
N GLY A 573 -37.98 0.55 21.36
CA GLY A 573 -39.19 0.33 20.55
C GLY A 573 -39.74 1.58 19.87
N GLY A 574 -38.90 2.59 19.64
CA GLY A 574 -39.29 3.93 19.16
C GLY A 574 -38.04 4.80 19.00
N ASP A 575 -38.21 6.13 19.02
CA ASP A 575 -37.12 7.09 18.80
C ASP A 575 -36.01 6.98 19.87
N ASP A 576 -34.79 6.69 19.44
CA ASP A 576 -33.60 6.65 20.28
C ASP A 576 -33.07 8.06 20.51
N SER A 577 -33.12 8.51 21.76
CA SER A 577 -32.57 9.80 22.21
C SER A 577 -31.44 9.63 23.22
N SER A 578 -30.87 8.43 23.34
CA SER A 578 -29.82 8.08 24.31
C SER A 578 -28.46 7.99 23.62
N TRP A 579 -27.83 9.13 23.36
CA TRP A 579 -26.58 9.23 22.58
C TRP A 579 -25.49 9.95 23.36
N ASP A 580 -24.34 9.30 23.51
CA ASP A 580 -23.14 9.87 24.12
C ASP A 580 -21.86 9.52 23.35
N MET A 581 -20.73 10.03 23.86
CA MET A 581 -19.38 9.80 23.34
C MET A 581 -18.76 8.47 23.81
N PHE A 582 -19.49 7.68 24.58
CA PHE A 582 -18.97 6.62 25.44
C PHE A 582 -19.61 5.27 25.08
N VAL A 583 -19.38 4.82 23.84
CA VAL A 583 -19.72 3.47 23.37
C VAL A 583 -18.56 2.50 23.54
N ASP A 584 -18.86 1.21 23.72
CA ASP A 584 -17.89 0.12 23.93
C ASP A 584 -16.79 0.50 24.96
N TYR A 585 -15.51 0.25 24.70
CA TYR A 585 -14.42 0.49 25.66
C TYR A 585 -14.33 1.93 26.19
N ARG A 586 -14.77 2.93 25.41
CA ARG A 586 -14.87 4.32 25.87
C ARG A 586 -15.76 4.43 27.10
N ARG A 587 -16.83 3.62 27.16
CA ARG A 587 -17.71 3.48 28.32
C ARG A 587 -17.02 2.81 29.50
N PHE A 588 -16.41 1.65 29.26
CA PHE A 588 -15.77 0.85 30.31
C PHE A 588 -14.64 1.64 30.98
N ASP A 589 -13.92 2.45 30.22
CA ASP A 589 -12.91 3.38 30.74
C ASP A 589 -13.54 4.57 31.48
N GLN A 590 -14.53 5.25 30.90
CA GLN A 590 -15.19 6.40 31.51
C GLN A 590 -15.89 6.05 32.84
N GLN A 591 -16.51 4.87 32.92
CA GLN A 591 -17.23 4.38 34.09
C GLN A 591 -16.37 3.48 35.00
N LYS A 592 -15.09 3.26 34.65
CA LYS A 592 -14.14 2.40 35.37
C LYS A 592 -14.62 0.96 35.59
N ILE A 593 -15.46 0.46 34.66
CA ILE A 593 -15.94 -0.92 34.64
C ILE A 593 -14.78 -1.82 34.17
N GLU A 594 -14.65 -3.00 34.77
CA GLU A 594 -13.72 -4.05 34.34
C GLU A 594 -14.44 -5.03 33.40
N PRO A 595 -14.09 -5.10 32.10
CA PRO A 595 -14.65 -6.12 31.21
C PRO A 595 -14.09 -7.51 31.54
N ARG A 596 -14.62 -8.55 30.92
CA ARG A 596 -13.99 -9.88 30.91
C ARG A 596 -12.82 -9.92 29.94
N TYR A 597 -12.99 -9.33 28.75
CA TYR A 597 -11.92 -9.05 27.78
C TYR A 597 -12.18 -7.69 27.12
N GLU A 598 -11.20 -6.79 27.12
CA GLU A 598 -11.34 -5.45 26.58
C GLU A 598 -11.23 -5.38 25.04
N PHE A 599 -11.71 -4.28 24.45
CA PHE A 599 -11.39 -3.89 23.08
C PHE A 599 -9.88 -3.95 22.83
N GLY A 600 -9.48 -4.57 21.72
CA GLY A 600 -8.09 -4.77 21.36
C GLY A 600 -7.40 -5.93 22.08
N PHE A 601 -8.07 -6.69 22.94
CA PHE A 601 -7.50 -7.87 23.60
C PHE A 601 -7.34 -9.06 22.65
N GLY A 602 -6.29 -9.86 22.84
CA GLY A 602 -6.12 -11.15 22.18
C GLY A 602 -4.76 -11.76 22.50
N LEU A 603 -4.77 -13.04 22.91
CA LEU A 603 -3.59 -13.83 23.24
C LEU A 603 -2.91 -14.40 21.98
N SER A 604 -1.64 -14.75 22.13
CA SER A 604 -0.80 -15.41 21.12
C SER A 604 -0.19 -16.70 21.71
N TYR A 605 0.41 -17.55 20.87
CA TYR A 605 1.28 -18.65 21.34
C TYR A 605 2.71 -18.18 21.68
N THR A 606 3.03 -16.90 21.45
CA THR A 606 4.27 -16.26 21.88
C THR A 606 4.00 -14.99 22.71
N ASN A 607 5.05 -14.40 23.26
CA ASN A 607 4.99 -13.16 24.03
C ASN A 607 5.64 -12.01 23.26
N PHE A 608 5.19 -10.78 23.52
CA PHE A 608 5.75 -9.58 22.90
C PHE A 608 6.12 -8.52 23.94
N THR A 609 7.35 -8.01 23.85
CA THR A 609 7.85 -6.87 24.64
C THR A 609 7.88 -5.60 23.79
N TYR A 610 7.64 -4.47 24.47
CA TYR A 610 7.49 -3.15 23.87
C TYR A 610 8.56 -2.24 24.48
N SER A 611 9.31 -1.51 23.67
CA SER A 611 10.37 -0.58 24.10
C SER A 611 10.44 0.67 23.22
N ASP A 612 11.34 1.59 23.57
CA ASP A 612 11.84 2.63 22.66
C ASP A 612 10.74 3.50 22.01
N ILE A 613 9.81 4.04 22.83
CA ILE A 613 8.83 5.01 22.35
C ILE A 613 9.52 6.32 21.91
N ALA A 614 9.26 6.73 20.68
CA ALA A 614 9.67 8.03 20.14
C ALA A 614 8.47 8.75 19.52
N ILE A 615 8.51 10.08 19.58
CA ILE A 615 7.43 10.98 19.13
C ILE A 615 8.09 12.12 18.37
N ASP A 616 7.75 12.26 17.08
CA ASP A 616 8.14 13.37 16.22
C ASP A 616 6.92 14.17 15.76
N GLY A 617 7.15 15.42 15.35
CA GLY A 617 6.13 16.40 15.00
C GLY A 617 5.60 17.18 16.21
N LYS A 618 5.11 18.39 15.95
CA LYS A 618 4.55 19.30 16.95
C LYS A 618 3.31 19.97 16.35
N PRO A 619 2.10 19.41 16.57
CA PRO A 619 0.87 19.91 15.93
C PRO A 619 0.58 21.34 16.38
N ALA A 620 0.09 22.19 15.47
CA ALA A 620 -0.40 23.52 15.82
C ALA A 620 -1.80 23.41 16.43
N ALA A 621 -2.00 23.99 17.63
CA ALA A 621 -3.33 24.12 18.22
C ALA A 621 -4.22 25.10 17.42
N GLY A 622 -5.54 25.01 17.58
CA GLY A 622 -6.52 25.85 16.89
C GLY A 622 -7.42 25.08 15.91
N PRO A 623 -8.32 25.81 15.19
CA PRO A 623 -9.28 25.21 14.28
C PRO A 623 -8.62 24.62 13.02
N ALA A 624 -9.34 23.73 12.33
CA ALA A 624 -8.99 23.28 10.99
C ALA A 624 -9.12 24.43 9.95
N SER A 625 -8.58 24.21 8.76
CA SER A 625 -8.69 25.15 7.64
C SER A 625 -10.14 25.37 7.23
N THR A 626 -10.47 26.60 6.80
CA THR A 626 -11.76 26.90 6.14
C THR A 626 -11.82 26.37 4.70
N THR A 627 -10.68 25.94 4.14
CA THR A 627 -10.64 25.31 2.82
C THR A 627 -11.10 23.86 2.91
N LYS A 628 -12.29 23.58 2.36
CA LYS A 628 -12.85 22.22 2.25
C LYS A 628 -12.32 21.47 1.03
N GLY A 629 -12.26 20.16 1.15
CA GLY A 629 -11.93 19.22 0.08
C GLY A 629 -12.61 17.87 0.33
N VAL A 630 -12.15 16.83 -0.37
CA VAL A 630 -12.70 15.47 -0.21
C VAL A 630 -12.26 14.90 1.15
N GLY A 631 -13.25 14.63 2.01
CA GLY A 631 -13.12 14.14 3.38
C GLY A 631 -13.37 15.19 4.48
N GLY A 632 -13.48 16.48 4.15
CA GLY A 632 -13.61 17.58 5.13
C GLY A 632 -12.70 18.76 4.82
N SER A 633 -12.33 19.56 5.84
CA SER A 633 -11.24 20.53 5.72
C SER A 633 -9.93 19.85 5.30
N ILE A 634 -9.20 20.45 4.34
CA ILE A 634 -8.08 19.77 3.66
C ILE A 634 -6.97 19.28 4.61
N ASP A 635 -6.71 20.04 5.67
CA ASP A 635 -5.66 19.83 6.66
C ASP A 635 -5.98 18.71 7.66
N LEU A 636 -7.23 18.24 7.74
CA LEU A 636 -7.65 17.20 8.70
C LEU A 636 -6.93 15.87 8.52
N PHE A 637 -6.50 15.57 7.30
CA PHE A 637 -5.82 14.32 6.93
C PHE A 637 -4.29 14.46 6.82
N ASP A 638 -3.76 15.67 7.02
CA ASP A 638 -2.31 15.88 7.06
C ASP A 638 -1.71 15.22 8.30
N THR A 639 -0.58 14.51 8.13
CA THR A 639 0.16 13.92 9.26
C THR A 639 0.89 15.03 10.01
N VAL A 640 0.53 15.24 11.28
CA VAL A 640 1.06 16.32 12.13
C VAL A 640 1.97 15.84 13.26
N ALA A 641 1.96 14.53 13.53
CA ALA A 641 2.89 13.85 14.42
C ALA A 641 3.09 12.39 13.94
N THR A 642 4.24 11.82 14.24
CA THR A 642 4.49 10.37 14.07
C THR A 642 4.97 9.81 15.39
N VAL A 643 4.34 8.73 15.84
CA VAL A 643 4.75 7.99 17.04
C VAL A 643 5.31 6.64 16.60
N THR A 644 6.40 6.20 17.20
CA THR A 644 6.98 4.88 16.95
C THR A 644 7.26 4.15 18.25
N ALA A 645 7.21 2.82 18.21
CA ALA A 645 7.70 1.97 19.30
C ALA A 645 8.34 0.70 18.74
N SER A 646 9.33 0.18 19.47
CA SER A 646 9.96 -1.11 19.18
C SER A 646 9.13 -2.27 19.74
N ILE A 647 8.82 -3.25 18.91
CA ILE A 647 8.12 -4.49 19.29
C ILE A 647 9.07 -5.67 19.07
N THR A 648 9.24 -6.51 20.08
CA THR A 648 10.09 -7.70 20.02
C THR A 648 9.29 -8.94 20.38
N ASN A 649 9.37 -10.00 19.57
CA ASN A 649 8.85 -11.31 19.93
C ASN A 649 9.80 -11.95 20.96
N SER A 650 9.37 -12.01 22.22
CA SER A 650 10.15 -12.46 23.37
C SER A 650 9.84 -13.90 23.81
N GLY A 651 8.98 -14.61 23.08
CA GLY A 651 8.71 -16.03 23.31
C GLY A 651 9.39 -16.96 22.28
N GLY A 652 9.06 -18.25 22.36
CA GLY A 652 9.78 -19.32 21.66
C GLY A 652 9.21 -19.74 20.30
N VAL A 653 8.20 -19.06 19.77
CA VAL A 653 7.59 -19.36 18.45
C VAL A 653 7.33 -18.09 17.65
N ALA A 654 7.28 -18.21 16.32
CA ALA A 654 6.85 -17.11 15.46
C ALA A 654 5.39 -16.72 15.73
N GLY A 655 5.07 -15.43 15.62
CA GLY A 655 3.72 -14.92 15.83
C GLY A 655 3.54 -13.54 15.18
N ALA A 656 2.34 -12.99 15.32
CA ALA A 656 2.06 -11.63 14.89
C ALA A 656 1.37 -10.84 16.01
N GLU A 657 1.89 -9.65 16.30
CA GLU A 657 1.34 -8.75 17.32
C GLU A 657 0.65 -7.56 16.66
N VAL A 658 -0.45 -7.13 17.25
CA VAL A 658 -1.18 -5.91 16.88
C VAL A 658 -0.88 -4.85 17.93
N SER A 659 0.15 -4.05 17.68
CA SER A 659 0.50 -2.92 18.54
C SER A 659 -0.50 -1.79 18.30
N GLN A 660 -1.09 -1.26 19.37
CA GLN A 660 -2.19 -0.30 19.32
C GLN A 660 -1.79 1.00 20.02
N LEU A 661 -2.18 2.14 19.43
CA LEU A 661 -1.93 3.48 19.98
C LEU A 661 -3.25 4.15 20.35
N TYR A 662 -3.30 4.64 21.59
CA TYR A 662 -4.41 5.41 22.14
C TYR A 662 -3.96 6.82 22.53
N ILE A 663 -4.84 7.80 22.28
CA ILE A 663 -4.67 9.21 22.66
C ILE A 663 -5.63 9.57 23.79
N GLY A 664 -5.11 10.31 24.78
CA GLY A 664 -5.88 11.01 25.81
C GLY A 664 -5.83 12.51 25.57
N PHE A 665 -6.99 13.16 25.55
CA PHE A 665 -7.10 14.59 25.25
C PHE A 665 -6.77 15.46 26.47
N PRO A 666 -6.14 16.64 26.30
CA PRO A 666 -5.85 17.57 27.39
C PRO A 666 -7.13 18.13 28.02
N ALA A 667 -7.05 18.55 29.29
CA ALA A 667 -8.18 19.11 30.05
C ALA A 667 -8.75 20.45 29.52
N SER A 668 -8.14 21.04 28.49
CA SER A 668 -8.69 22.17 27.73
C SER A 668 -9.72 21.75 26.68
N ALA A 669 -9.78 20.47 26.32
CA ALA A 669 -10.78 19.93 25.41
C ALA A 669 -12.10 19.70 26.17
N PRO A 670 -13.27 19.84 25.51
CA PRO A 670 -14.54 19.38 26.08
C PRO A 670 -14.49 17.88 26.38
N ALA A 671 -15.18 17.45 27.46
CA ALA A 671 -15.09 16.09 28.00
C ALA A 671 -15.12 14.99 26.93
N ALA A 672 -14.13 14.10 26.97
CA ALA A 672 -13.90 13.05 25.97
C ALA A 672 -13.61 11.72 26.66
N ALA A 673 -13.63 10.62 25.90
CA ALA A 673 -13.25 9.31 26.42
C ALA A 673 -11.79 9.30 26.93
N PRO A 674 -11.46 8.63 28.05
CA PRO A 674 -10.12 8.65 28.63
C PRO A 674 -9.02 8.15 27.69
N ARG A 675 -9.36 7.20 26.82
CA ARG A 675 -8.54 6.67 25.72
C ARG A 675 -9.38 6.65 24.44
N GLN A 676 -8.75 6.99 23.32
CA GLN A 676 -9.30 6.79 21.98
C GLN A 676 -8.25 6.19 21.05
N LEU A 677 -8.57 5.11 20.35
CA LEU A 677 -7.70 4.52 19.33
C LEU A 677 -7.40 5.56 18.24
N ARG A 678 -6.12 5.75 17.91
CA ARG A 678 -5.63 6.63 16.84
C ARG A 678 -4.45 6.05 16.03
N GLY A 679 -4.18 4.76 16.19
CA GLY A 679 -3.18 4.05 15.40
C GLY A 679 -3.13 2.57 15.74
N PHE A 680 -2.79 1.73 14.76
CA PHE A 680 -2.46 0.33 14.98
C PHE A 680 -1.46 -0.16 13.92
N THR A 681 -0.71 -1.21 14.22
CA THR A 681 0.20 -1.87 13.27
C THR A 681 0.28 -3.35 13.62
N LYS A 682 0.06 -4.23 12.64
CA LYS A 682 0.27 -5.67 12.79
C LYS A 682 1.67 -6.06 12.31
N LEU A 683 2.50 -6.61 13.19
CA LEU A 683 3.89 -7.00 12.91
C LEU A 683 4.04 -8.51 13.03
N LYS A 684 4.39 -9.16 11.91
CA LYS A 684 4.74 -10.60 11.85
C LYS A 684 6.22 -10.73 12.24
N LEU A 685 6.52 -11.52 13.27
CA LEU A 685 7.84 -11.61 13.92
C LEU A 685 8.20 -13.06 14.27
N ASP A 686 9.35 -13.52 13.78
CA ASP A 686 9.98 -14.76 14.25
C ASP A 686 10.41 -14.67 15.72
N ALA A 687 10.68 -15.81 16.36
CA ALA A 687 11.13 -15.84 17.76
C ALA A 687 12.43 -15.04 17.95
N GLY A 688 12.45 -14.08 18.88
CA GLY A 688 13.57 -13.16 19.09
C GLY A 688 13.65 -11.97 18.14
N ALA A 689 12.81 -11.91 17.09
CA ALA A 689 12.84 -10.81 16.12
C ALA A 689 12.26 -9.50 16.69
N LYS A 690 12.89 -8.37 16.31
CA LYS A 690 12.50 -6.99 16.68
C LYS A 690 12.15 -6.19 15.44
N ASN A 691 11.07 -5.42 15.46
CA ASN A 691 10.71 -4.46 14.41
C ASN A 691 9.99 -3.23 15.02
N THR A 692 9.77 -2.17 14.23
CA THR A 692 9.19 -0.90 14.68
C THR A 692 7.72 -0.79 14.26
N ALA A 693 6.82 -0.55 15.22
CA ALA A 693 5.46 -0.11 14.94
C ALA A 693 5.44 1.41 14.71
N ILE A 694 4.68 1.88 13.71
CA ILE A 694 4.70 3.27 13.24
C ILE A 694 3.27 3.80 13.12
N PHE A 695 2.97 4.87 13.83
CA PHE A 695 1.65 5.49 13.92
C PHE A 695 1.71 6.94 13.41
N LYS A 696 1.25 7.14 12.16
CA LYS A 696 1.14 8.47 11.54
C LYS A 696 -0.17 9.12 12.03
N LEU A 697 -0.06 10.14 12.90
CA LEU A 697 -1.21 10.84 13.47
C LEU A 697 -1.63 12.02 12.60
N ARG A 698 -2.87 11.99 12.10
CA ARG A 698 -3.46 13.07 11.30
C ARG A 698 -3.94 14.21 12.19
N ARG A 699 -4.11 15.42 11.64
CA ARG A 699 -4.65 16.56 12.41
C ARG A 699 -6.00 16.26 13.07
N ARG A 700 -6.91 15.55 12.37
CA ARG A 700 -8.19 15.08 12.91
C ARG A 700 -8.03 14.09 14.07
N ASP A 701 -6.99 13.25 14.06
CA ASP A 701 -6.75 12.26 15.11
C ASP A 701 -6.49 12.93 16.48
N LEU A 702 -5.98 14.16 16.47
CA LEU A 702 -5.75 15.04 17.61
C LEU A 702 -6.76 16.20 17.70
N SER A 703 -7.93 16.11 17.06
CA SER A 703 -8.97 17.15 17.09
C SER A 703 -10.26 16.67 17.77
N TYR A 704 -11.00 17.61 18.35
CA TYR A 704 -12.40 17.44 18.78
C TYR A 704 -13.32 18.31 17.89
N TRP A 705 -14.62 18.02 17.83
CA TRP A 705 -15.60 18.85 17.13
C TRP A 705 -16.20 19.91 18.05
N ASP A 706 -16.04 21.18 17.67
CA ASP A 706 -16.55 22.33 18.40
C ASP A 706 -17.91 22.74 17.82
N SER A 707 -18.99 22.17 18.37
CA SER A 707 -20.37 22.45 17.91
C SER A 707 -20.76 23.94 17.95
N GLY A 708 -20.11 24.76 18.79
CA GLY A 708 -20.35 26.21 18.84
C GLY A 708 -19.67 26.97 17.69
N LYS A 709 -18.57 26.44 17.14
CA LYS A 709 -17.83 27.00 16.00
C LYS A 709 -18.11 26.28 14.68
N GLN A 710 -18.77 25.12 14.70
CA GLN A 710 -18.97 24.21 13.56
C GLN A 710 -17.66 23.90 12.84
N THR A 711 -16.65 23.49 13.61
CA THR A 711 -15.33 23.12 13.09
C THR A 711 -14.58 22.16 14.01
N TRP A 712 -13.62 21.44 13.45
CA TRP A 712 -12.65 20.64 14.19
C TRP A 712 -11.58 21.52 14.81
N VAL A 713 -11.20 21.25 16.05
CA VAL A 713 -10.21 22.03 16.81
C VAL A 713 -9.18 21.11 17.46
N VAL A 714 -7.89 21.41 17.24
CA VAL A 714 -6.79 20.85 18.04
C VAL A 714 -6.66 21.66 19.34
N PRO A 715 -6.94 21.09 20.52
CA PRO A 715 -6.82 21.78 21.81
C PRO A 715 -5.36 22.11 22.19
N THR A 716 -5.19 22.95 23.22
CA THR A 716 -3.89 23.37 23.76
C THR A 716 -3.43 22.48 24.94
N GLY A 717 -2.12 22.25 25.06
CA GLY A 717 -1.56 21.46 26.15
C GLY A 717 -1.44 19.96 25.84
N ASP A 718 -0.84 19.23 26.78
CA ASP A 718 -0.31 17.89 26.52
C ASP A 718 -1.40 16.84 26.29
N PHE A 719 -1.36 16.20 25.12
CA PHE A 719 -2.03 14.91 24.89
C PHE A 719 -1.21 13.79 25.50
N THR A 720 -1.87 12.87 26.21
CA THR A 720 -1.23 11.62 26.63
C THR A 720 -1.22 10.62 25.47
N VAL A 721 -0.09 9.97 25.25
CA VAL A 721 0.06 8.88 24.29
C VAL A 721 0.25 7.58 25.06
N TRP A 722 -0.49 6.54 24.67
CA TRP A 722 -0.34 5.19 25.20
C TRP A 722 -0.14 4.20 24.06
N ILE A 723 0.79 3.26 24.22
CA ILE A 723 1.01 2.16 23.28
C ILE A 723 0.91 0.85 24.05
N GLY A 724 0.15 -0.11 23.51
CA GLY A 724 -0.16 -1.36 24.20
C GLY A 724 -0.58 -2.50 23.27
N ALA A 725 -0.78 -3.67 23.88
CA ALA A 725 -1.24 -4.89 23.23
C ALA A 725 -2.78 -5.04 23.21
N SER A 726 -3.47 -4.12 23.87
CA SER A 726 -4.93 -3.89 23.90
C SER A 726 -5.23 -2.47 24.39
N SER A 727 -6.51 -2.10 24.57
CA SER A 727 -6.91 -0.85 25.23
C SER A 727 -6.53 -0.76 26.71
N ARG A 728 -6.19 -1.87 27.38
CA ARG A 728 -5.86 -1.90 28.82
C ARG A 728 -4.47 -2.44 29.14
N ASP A 729 -3.93 -3.34 28.32
CA ASP A 729 -2.55 -3.83 28.41
C ASP A 729 -1.57 -2.81 27.79
N ILE A 730 -1.48 -1.65 28.45
CA ILE A 730 -0.65 -0.52 28.05
C ILE A 730 0.79 -0.74 28.54
N ARG A 731 1.74 -0.68 27.60
CA ARG A 731 3.15 -1.01 27.84
C ARG A 731 4.06 0.22 27.87
N LEU A 732 3.74 1.25 27.08
CA LEU A 732 4.52 2.48 26.96
C LEU A 732 3.62 3.71 27.07
N THR A 733 4.17 4.76 27.68
CA THR A 733 3.55 6.08 27.80
C THR A 733 4.42 7.15 27.15
N GLY A 734 3.79 8.17 26.60
CA GLY A 734 4.44 9.35 26.04
C GLY A 734 3.49 10.55 26.04
N LYS A 735 3.91 11.65 25.43
CA LYS A 735 3.06 12.84 25.28
C LYS A 735 3.34 13.63 24.01
N ILE A 736 2.32 14.29 23.48
CA ILE A 736 2.42 15.25 22.38
C ILE A 736 2.03 16.63 22.93
N THR A 737 2.96 17.58 22.85
CA THR A 737 2.73 18.98 23.25
C THR A 737 2.48 19.83 22.00
N PRO A 738 1.26 20.34 21.77
CA PRO A 738 0.96 21.23 20.65
C PRO A 738 1.70 22.57 20.76
N LEU A 739 2.00 23.18 19.61
CA LEU A 739 2.51 24.56 19.59
C LEU A 739 1.38 25.54 19.92
N PRO A 740 1.61 26.53 20.81
CA PRO A 740 0.66 27.61 21.05
C PRO A 740 0.55 28.52 19.83
N ILE A 741 -0.62 29.12 19.63
CA ILE A 741 -0.88 30.06 18.54
C ILE A 741 -0.15 31.38 18.84
N PHE A 742 1.04 31.57 18.26
CA PHE A 742 1.73 32.86 18.27
C PHE A 742 1.02 33.86 17.35
N ILE A 743 0.02 34.56 17.90
CA ILE A 743 -0.57 35.75 17.26
C ILE A 743 0.47 36.87 17.32
N SER A 744 1.32 36.96 16.30
CA SER A 744 2.24 38.10 16.12
C SER A 744 1.44 39.38 15.87
N PRO A 745 1.69 40.49 16.58
CA PRO A 745 0.78 41.64 16.65
C PRO A 745 0.74 42.54 15.39
N LEU A 746 1.28 42.10 14.24
CA LEU A 746 1.32 42.91 13.01
C LEU A 746 -0.03 42.99 12.25
N ASN A 747 -0.98 42.08 12.49
CA ASN A 747 -2.24 41.99 11.72
C ASN A 747 -3.37 42.94 12.19
N MET A 748 -3.06 44.12 12.76
CA MET A 748 -4.08 45.09 13.20
C MET A 748 -4.02 46.48 12.53
N PHE A 749 -3.20 46.68 11.49
CA PHE A 749 -3.21 47.92 10.69
C PHE A 749 -3.13 47.65 9.18
N SER A 750 -4.29 47.50 8.53
CA SER A 750 -4.41 47.51 7.06
C SER A 750 -5.83 47.92 6.58
N GLN A 751 -6.33 49.04 7.09
CA GLN A 751 -7.36 49.84 6.42
C GLN A 751 -6.91 51.31 6.43
N TYR A 752 -7.24 52.07 5.38
CA TYR A 752 -6.60 53.34 4.99
C TYR A 752 -5.11 53.12 4.61
N LEU A 753 -4.64 53.33 3.37
CA LEU A 753 -4.95 54.37 2.38
C LEU A 753 -4.85 53.85 0.91
N LYS A 754 -5.31 54.66 -0.04
CA LYS A 754 -5.16 54.43 -1.49
C LYS A 754 -3.94 55.16 -2.07
N THR A 755 -3.40 54.60 -3.16
CA THR A 755 -2.70 55.27 -4.28
C THR A 755 -1.62 56.32 -4.00
N SER A 756 -0.39 56.02 -4.40
CA SER A 756 0.30 56.79 -5.48
C SER A 756 1.58 56.09 -5.94
N THR A 757 2.14 56.56 -7.05
CA THR A 757 3.33 56.02 -7.73
C THR A 757 4.60 56.79 -7.32
N LEU A 758 5.77 56.11 -7.29
CA LEU A 758 6.94 56.41 -8.14
C LEU A 758 8.25 55.70 -7.68
N ARG A 759 9.00 55.23 -8.69
CA ARG A 759 10.48 55.13 -8.83
C ARG A 759 11.38 54.84 -7.62
N SER A 760 12.17 53.77 -7.77
CA SER A 760 13.52 53.62 -7.20
C SER A 760 14.47 54.76 -7.64
N PRO A 761 15.56 55.02 -6.91
CA PRO A 761 16.83 54.45 -7.38
C PRO A 761 17.71 53.83 -6.27
N SER A 762 18.78 53.16 -6.72
CA SER A 762 19.84 52.53 -5.91
C SER A 762 20.95 53.51 -5.51
N VAL A 763 21.81 53.13 -4.53
CA VAL A 763 23.29 53.01 -4.66
C VAL A 763 23.97 52.70 -3.30
N LEU A 764 25.18 52.12 -3.39
CA LEU A 764 26.12 51.58 -2.40
C LEU A 764 26.30 52.29 -1.03
N GLY A 765 26.77 51.50 -0.05
CA GLY A 765 27.50 51.98 1.14
C GLY A 765 28.23 50.86 1.91
N GLN A 766 29.53 50.62 1.64
CA GLN A 766 30.38 49.67 2.38
C GLN A 766 31.46 50.38 3.21
N VAL A 767 31.44 50.22 4.54
CA VAL A 767 32.56 50.47 5.49
C VAL A 767 32.33 49.49 6.65
N THR A 768 33.06 48.37 6.85
CA THR A 768 34.42 48.19 7.41
C THR A 768 34.64 48.90 8.76
N LYS A 769 35.35 48.36 9.78
CA LYS A 769 35.89 47.01 10.07
C LYS A 769 36.25 46.95 11.59
N ASN A 770 36.61 45.75 12.07
CA ASN A 770 37.48 45.49 13.24
C ASN A 770 36.94 45.79 14.67
N ARG A 771 37.51 45.26 15.77
CA ARG A 771 38.09 43.93 16.13
C ARG A 771 38.87 44.07 17.46
N THR A 772 38.58 43.22 18.47
CA THR A 772 39.48 42.69 19.53
C THR A 772 38.66 41.90 20.55
N GLN A 773 39.14 40.94 21.37
CA GLN A 773 40.24 39.92 21.39
C GLN A 773 40.10 39.22 22.77
N ALA A 774 40.54 38.00 23.10
CA ALA A 774 41.03 36.79 22.41
C ALA A 774 41.15 35.67 23.50
N ARG A 775 41.53 34.40 23.30
CA ARG A 775 42.15 33.69 22.16
C ARG A 775 41.28 32.50 21.66
N PHE A 776 41.47 31.19 21.89
CA PHE A 776 42.46 30.43 22.67
C PHE A 776 43.52 29.72 21.79
N LEU A 777 43.82 28.44 21.99
CA LEU A 777 44.92 27.68 21.37
C LEU A 777 44.47 26.74 20.24
N ALA A 778 45.38 26.52 19.29
CA ALA A 778 45.16 25.86 18.01
C ALA A 778 45.30 24.33 18.00
N THR A 779 44.69 23.71 16.99
CA THR A 779 45.16 22.49 16.31
C THR A 779 44.99 22.63 14.80
N VAL A 780 45.66 21.78 14.01
CA VAL A 780 45.91 21.99 12.57
C VAL A 780 44.66 21.77 11.71
N GLN A 781 44.36 22.71 10.81
CA GLN A 781 43.46 22.46 9.67
C GLN A 781 44.24 21.81 8.52
N SER A 782 43.86 20.58 8.17
CA SER A 782 44.28 19.91 6.93
C SER A 782 43.16 19.93 5.89
N ASN A 783 43.49 20.33 4.66
CA ASN A 783 42.71 20.13 3.43
C ASN A 783 41.26 20.68 3.42
N THR A 784 41.14 22.00 3.24
CA THR A 784 39.97 22.53 2.50
C THR A 784 39.94 21.90 1.10
N PRO A 785 38.81 21.37 0.61
CA PRO A 785 38.71 20.87 -0.76
C PRO A 785 39.07 21.98 -1.75
N ARG A 786 40.06 21.72 -2.61
CA ARG A 786 40.49 22.68 -3.65
C ARG A 786 39.39 22.76 -4.70
N GLN A 787 38.52 23.78 -4.57
CA GLN A 787 37.35 23.95 -5.43
C GLN A 787 37.78 24.16 -6.88
N VAL A 788 37.72 23.09 -7.67
CA VAL A 788 37.94 23.15 -9.12
C VAL A 788 36.77 23.93 -9.73
N PRO A 789 37.01 24.93 -10.60
CA PRO A 789 35.94 25.60 -11.32
C PRO A 789 35.16 24.57 -12.16
N ALA A 790 33.90 24.32 -11.80
CA ALA A 790 33.04 23.43 -12.56
C ALA A 790 32.59 24.16 -13.84
N PRO A 791 32.96 23.69 -15.05
CA PRO A 791 32.43 24.27 -16.27
C PRO A 791 30.96 23.87 -16.37
N GLN A 792 30.07 24.84 -16.29
CA GLN A 792 28.65 24.64 -16.54
C GLN A 792 28.41 24.58 -18.05
N ARG A 793 27.37 23.86 -18.50
CA ARG A 793 26.76 24.18 -19.80
C ARG A 793 26.23 25.62 -19.67
N GLN A 794 26.35 26.44 -20.72
CA GLN A 794 25.86 27.82 -20.64
C GLN A 794 24.35 27.80 -20.37
N SER A 795 23.93 28.27 -19.19
CA SER A 795 22.51 28.41 -18.90
C SER A 795 21.96 29.53 -19.76
N THR A 796 21.00 29.20 -20.61
CA THR A 796 20.29 30.16 -21.44
C THR A 796 18.98 30.56 -20.74
N PRO A 797 18.32 31.65 -21.15
CA PRO A 797 16.89 31.79 -20.94
C PRO A 797 16.12 30.58 -21.50
N ILE A 798 14.91 30.34 -20.98
CA ILE A 798 13.97 29.40 -21.59
C ILE A 798 13.63 29.92 -22.99
N SER A 799 13.87 29.13 -24.03
CA SER A 799 13.39 29.45 -25.38
C SER A 799 11.94 29.02 -25.55
N THR A 800 11.16 29.84 -26.24
CA THR A 800 9.81 29.52 -26.75
C THR A 800 9.73 29.65 -28.27
N GLU A 801 10.89 29.72 -28.92
CA GLU A 801 11.05 29.86 -30.37
C GLU A 801 10.59 28.59 -31.10
N ARG A 802 10.47 28.70 -32.42
CA ARG A 802 10.28 27.54 -33.30
C ARG A 802 11.44 26.56 -33.10
N ALA A 803 11.11 25.27 -33.08
CA ALA A 803 12.09 24.21 -32.98
C ALA A 803 11.77 23.10 -33.99
N THR A 804 12.80 22.36 -34.40
CA THR A 804 12.66 21.14 -35.19
C THR A 804 13.39 19.99 -34.53
N PHE A 805 12.83 18.78 -34.68
CA PHE A 805 13.47 17.51 -34.38
C PHE A 805 13.59 16.73 -35.69
N THR A 806 14.81 16.54 -36.16
CA THR A 806 15.13 15.93 -37.45
C THR A 806 15.82 14.59 -37.22
N ILE A 807 15.28 13.52 -37.78
CA ILE A 807 15.95 12.21 -37.80
C ILE A 807 16.81 12.11 -39.07
N LYS A 808 18.07 11.65 -38.94
CA LYS A 808 19.01 11.48 -40.06
C LYS A 808 18.43 10.49 -41.07
N ASN A 809 18.27 10.94 -42.32
CA ASN A 809 17.59 10.21 -43.41
C ASN A 809 16.11 9.84 -43.11
N GLY A 810 15.47 10.55 -42.17
CA GLY A 810 14.09 10.31 -41.73
C GLY A 810 13.23 11.58 -41.69
N PRO A 811 12.06 11.53 -41.02
CA PRO A 811 11.14 12.66 -40.96
C PRO A 811 11.68 13.86 -40.16
N ILE A 812 11.11 15.03 -40.46
CA ILE A 812 11.37 16.29 -39.76
C ILE A 812 10.10 16.71 -39.03
N PHE A 813 10.16 16.77 -37.70
CA PHE A 813 9.06 17.17 -36.84
C PHE A 813 9.23 18.62 -36.43
N SER A 814 8.21 19.47 -36.64
CA SER A 814 8.20 20.86 -36.17
C SER A 814 7.46 21.00 -34.85
N GLY A 815 7.94 21.89 -33.98
CA GLY A 815 7.35 22.17 -32.68
C GLY A 815 7.80 23.52 -32.13
N LYS A 816 7.71 23.68 -30.81
CA LYS A 816 8.25 24.84 -30.08
C LYS A 816 9.24 24.39 -29.02
N SER A 817 10.26 25.21 -28.80
CA SER A 817 11.15 25.01 -27.65
C SER A 817 10.41 25.27 -26.33
N PHE A 818 10.87 24.61 -25.29
CA PHE A 818 10.60 24.97 -23.89
C PHE A 818 11.84 24.76 -22.99
N GLY A 819 13.01 24.47 -23.58
CA GLY A 819 14.26 24.20 -22.86
C GLY A 819 15.30 25.28 -23.12
N ALA A 820 16.57 24.89 -23.12
CA ALA A 820 17.66 25.78 -23.49
C ALA A 820 17.60 26.19 -24.98
N LYS A 821 18.14 27.37 -25.29
CA LYS A 821 18.41 27.81 -26.67
C LYS A 821 19.77 27.27 -27.12
N ALA A 822 19.80 26.01 -27.53
CA ALA A 822 20.98 25.34 -28.08
C ALA A 822 20.58 24.31 -29.13
N ASN A 823 21.39 24.18 -30.19
CA ASN A 823 21.32 23.05 -31.11
C ASN A 823 21.99 21.82 -30.45
N ILE A 824 21.54 20.60 -30.74
CA ILE A 824 22.21 19.37 -30.27
C ILE A 824 21.94 18.19 -31.22
N SER A 825 22.90 17.26 -31.32
CA SER A 825 22.70 15.95 -31.97
C SER A 825 22.94 14.77 -31.03
N GLY A 826 22.43 13.59 -31.39
CA GLY A 826 22.61 12.34 -30.63
C GLY A 826 21.74 11.18 -31.14
N GLU A 827 21.80 10.03 -30.46
CA GLU A 827 20.96 8.85 -30.75
C GLU A 827 19.53 9.11 -30.26
N ALA A 828 18.54 9.10 -31.15
CA ALA A 828 17.13 9.18 -30.81
C ALA A 828 16.62 7.84 -30.27
N VAL A 829 16.10 7.87 -29.05
CA VAL A 829 15.55 6.72 -28.32
C VAL A 829 14.22 7.11 -27.67
N PHE A 830 13.32 6.16 -27.46
CA PHE A 830 12.01 6.47 -26.88
C PHE A 830 11.79 5.74 -25.55
N THR A 831 11.19 6.42 -24.57
CA THR A 831 10.76 5.81 -23.32
C THR A 831 9.24 5.73 -23.21
N THR A 832 8.76 4.51 -22.95
CA THR A 832 7.34 4.23 -22.66
C THR A 832 6.94 4.52 -21.22
N SER A 833 7.90 4.89 -20.36
CA SER A 833 7.64 5.08 -18.92
C SER A 833 6.55 6.11 -18.67
N LEU A 834 5.62 5.75 -17.77
CA LEU A 834 4.53 6.61 -17.30
C LEU A 834 4.99 7.67 -16.29
N VAL A 835 6.12 7.46 -15.62
CA VAL A 835 6.63 8.28 -14.50
C VAL A 835 8.17 8.32 -14.45
N GLY A 836 8.73 9.18 -13.61
CA GLY A 836 10.16 9.27 -13.38
C GLY A 836 10.96 9.90 -14.51
N TYR A 837 10.47 10.96 -15.17
CA TYR A 837 11.33 11.73 -16.08
C TYR A 837 12.54 12.38 -15.38
N PRO A 838 12.51 12.82 -14.10
CA PRO A 838 13.70 13.33 -13.41
C PRO A 838 14.78 12.26 -13.25
N GLU A 839 14.38 11.04 -12.86
CA GLU A 839 15.27 9.88 -12.78
C GLU A 839 15.81 9.50 -14.17
N SER A 840 14.94 9.33 -15.18
CA SER A 840 15.36 9.01 -16.55
C SER A 840 16.29 10.06 -17.17
N MET A 841 16.07 11.35 -16.90
CA MET A 841 16.92 12.42 -17.43
C MET A 841 18.28 12.51 -16.70
N THR A 842 18.38 12.04 -15.46
CA THR A 842 19.64 12.03 -14.68
C THR A 842 20.37 10.69 -14.70
N ASP A 843 19.78 9.63 -15.23
CA ASP A 843 20.41 8.31 -15.37
C ASP A 843 21.55 8.34 -16.42
N PRO A 844 22.81 8.02 -16.03
CA PRO A 844 23.95 8.06 -16.95
C PRO A 844 23.84 7.15 -18.17
N SER A 845 22.97 6.12 -18.18
CA SER A 845 22.71 5.30 -19.37
C SER A 845 22.17 6.10 -20.56
N TYR A 846 21.57 7.29 -20.34
CA TYR A 846 21.06 8.17 -21.41
C TYR A 846 22.07 9.22 -21.91
N ARG A 847 23.34 9.15 -21.48
CA ARG A 847 24.38 10.07 -21.96
C ARG A 847 24.51 10.01 -23.48
N GLY A 848 24.37 11.15 -24.16
CA GLY A 848 24.49 11.26 -25.62
C GLY A 848 23.19 11.00 -26.40
N GLN A 849 22.10 10.63 -25.74
CA GLN A 849 20.81 10.32 -26.39
C GLN A 849 19.81 11.47 -26.34
N ILE A 850 18.95 11.55 -27.34
CA ILE A 850 17.77 12.42 -27.37
C ILE A 850 16.57 11.57 -26.98
N LEU A 851 15.93 11.91 -25.86
CA LEU A 851 14.90 11.08 -25.23
C LEU A 851 13.49 11.52 -25.64
N VAL A 852 12.81 10.67 -26.39
CA VAL A 852 11.42 10.85 -26.83
C VAL A 852 10.49 10.23 -25.79
N PHE A 853 9.66 11.05 -25.13
CA PHE A 853 8.67 10.56 -24.19
C PHE A 853 7.39 10.18 -24.94
N THR A 854 6.95 8.90 -24.85
CA THR A 854 5.72 8.46 -25.52
C THR A 854 4.43 8.88 -24.80
N GLN A 855 4.56 9.59 -23.67
CA GLN A 855 3.44 10.03 -22.85
C GLN A 855 3.11 11.50 -23.13
N PRO A 856 1.82 11.88 -23.18
CA PRO A 856 1.43 13.22 -23.58
C PRO A 856 1.74 14.29 -22.53
N LEU A 857 1.71 13.98 -21.23
CA LEU A 857 1.82 14.96 -20.15
C LEU A 857 3.19 14.92 -19.47
N ILE A 858 4.15 15.68 -20.00
CA ILE A 858 5.51 15.80 -19.44
C ILE A 858 5.70 17.17 -18.76
N GLY A 859 6.47 17.20 -17.67
CA GLY A 859 6.69 18.39 -16.83
C GLY A 859 5.61 18.66 -15.77
N ASN A 860 4.50 17.92 -15.79
CA ASN A 860 3.30 18.12 -14.97
C ASN A 860 3.52 17.95 -13.44
N TYR A 861 4.47 17.12 -13.02
CA TYR A 861 4.90 17.01 -11.61
C TYR A 861 6.20 17.74 -11.27
N GLY A 862 6.72 18.57 -12.18
CA GLY A 862 7.89 19.43 -11.94
C GLY A 862 9.18 18.67 -11.63
N VAL A 863 10.16 19.42 -11.14
CA VAL A 863 11.50 18.92 -10.82
C VAL A 863 11.71 18.99 -9.30
N PRO A 864 12.07 17.87 -8.64
CA PRO A 864 12.25 17.82 -7.20
C PRO A 864 13.54 18.50 -6.74
N SER A 865 13.66 18.79 -5.44
CA SER A 865 14.89 19.35 -4.88
C SER A 865 16.05 18.35 -4.90
N SER A 866 17.29 18.86 -4.90
CA SER A 866 18.52 18.06 -4.74
C SER A 866 18.74 17.57 -3.30
N ALA A 867 17.66 17.16 -2.62
CA ALA A 867 17.71 16.63 -1.27
C ALA A 867 18.49 15.30 -1.25
N ARG A 868 19.31 15.12 -0.21
CA ARG A 868 20.04 13.88 0.04
C ARG A 868 19.33 13.02 1.08
N ASP A 869 19.60 11.73 1.03
CA ASP A 869 19.17 10.76 2.04
C ASP A 869 20.19 10.61 3.17
N GLU A 870 19.90 9.72 4.11
CA GLU A 870 20.72 9.36 5.26
C GLU A 870 22.13 8.82 4.93
N HIS A 871 22.38 8.41 3.68
CA HIS A 871 23.68 7.98 3.19
C HIS A 871 24.43 9.09 2.43
N GLY A 872 23.83 10.28 2.29
CA GLY A 872 24.36 11.40 1.52
C GLY A 872 24.12 11.31 0.01
N LEU A 873 23.33 10.32 -0.45
CA LEU A 873 23.03 10.12 -1.88
C LEU A 873 21.81 10.95 -2.30
N LEU A 874 21.72 11.32 -3.57
CA LEU A 874 20.61 12.15 -4.06
C LEU A 874 19.29 11.37 -4.08
N ARG A 875 18.32 11.82 -3.30
CA ARG A 875 17.05 11.09 -3.06
C ARG A 875 16.16 11.00 -4.29
N TYR A 876 16.25 11.97 -5.20
CA TYR A 876 15.31 12.14 -6.32
C TYR A 876 15.91 11.99 -7.71
N PHE A 877 17.23 11.81 -7.83
CA PHE A 877 17.96 11.77 -9.09
C PHE A 877 18.90 10.57 -9.14
N GLU A 878 19.20 10.06 -10.33
CA GLU A 878 20.14 8.94 -10.52
C GLU A 878 21.58 9.40 -10.75
N SER A 879 21.79 10.70 -11.02
CA SER A 879 23.08 11.40 -10.88
C SER A 879 22.84 12.92 -10.72
N PRO A 880 23.86 13.73 -10.38
CA PRO A 880 23.64 15.14 -10.01
C PRO A 880 23.21 16.12 -11.12
N ASN A 881 23.19 15.73 -12.40
CA ASN A 881 22.94 16.61 -13.55
C ASN A 881 22.19 15.87 -14.66
N ILE A 882 21.56 16.58 -15.61
CA ILE A 882 20.92 15.94 -16.77
C ILE A 882 21.96 15.29 -17.69
N GLN A 883 21.79 14.00 -17.95
CA GLN A 883 22.70 13.18 -18.78
C GLN A 883 22.26 13.14 -20.25
N ALA A 884 20.94 13.15 -20.49
CA ALA A 884 20.36 13.24 -21.83
C ALA A 884 20.87 14.47 -22.60
N SER A 885 20.99 14.34 -23.92
CA SER A 885 21.39 15.42 -24.82
C SER A 885 20.24 16.42 -25.07
N GLY A 886 19.00 15.91 -25.16
CA GLY A 886 17.79 16.70 -25.37
C GLY A 886 16.54 15.86 -25.16
N ILE A 887 15.35 16.48 -25.10
CA ILE A 887 14.08 15.77 -24.90
C ILE A 887 12.99 16.18 -25.91
N VAL A 888 12.15 15.23 -26.30
CA VAL A 888 11.04 15.42 -27.25
C VAL A 888 9.73 14.96 -26.59
N VAL A 889 8.71 15.82 -26.59
CA VAL A 889 7.39 15.57 -25.96
C VAL A 889 6.24 15.97 -26.87
N GLN A 890 5.06 15.35 -26.67
CA GLN A 890 3.85 15.74 -27.39
C GLN A 890 3.26 17.04 -26.82
N ASP A 891 3.04 17.10 -25.50
CA ASP A 891 2.60 18.30 -24.80
C ASP A 891 3.47 18.56 -23.56
N TYR A 892 3.74 19.84 -23.29
CA TYR A 892 4.56 20.29 -22.17
C TYR A 892 3.69 21.05 -21.18
N ALA A 893 3.56 20.50 -19.97
CA ALA A 893 2.82 21.12 -18.89
C ALA A 893 3.53 22.39 -18.39
N LEU A 894 3.06 23.55 -18.88
CA LEU A 894 3.53 24.90 -18.52
C LEU A 894 3.46 25.20 -17.00
N LYS A 895 2.73 24.40 -16.22
CA LYS A 895 2.66 24.45 -14.76
C LYS A 895 2.83 23.05 -14.20
N HIS A 896 3.60 22.94 -13.11
CA HIS A 896 3.70 21.72 -12.33
C HIS A 896 2.77 21.74 -11.11
N SER A 897 2.36 20.57 -10.63
CA SER A 897 1.62 20.39 -9.38
C SER A 897 2.03 19.08 -8.70
N HIS A 898 3.07 19.14 -7.87
CA HIS A 898 3.53 18.03 -7.05
C HIS A 898 4.27 18.55 -5.81
N TRP A 899 4.08 17.90 -4.67
CA TRP A 899 4.55 18.41 -3.36
C TRP A 899 6.08 18.41 -3.19
N THR A 900 6.82 17.63 -3.98
CA THR A 900 8.30 17.65 -3.99
C THR A 900 8.90 18.71 -4.92
N ALA A 901 8.10 19.30 -5.81
CA ALA A 901 8.61 20.13 -6.90
C ALA A 901 9.10 21.50 -6.40
N VAL A 902 10.25 21.95 -6.92
CA VAL A 902 10.84 23.26 -6.60
C VAL A 902 11.14 24.11 -7.83
N GLU A 903 11.26 23.52 -9.02
CA GLU A 903 11.35 24.22 -10.30
C GLU A 903 10.56 23.48 -11.40
N SER A 904 10.26 24.18 -12.50
CA SER A 904 9.63 23.55 -13.67
C SER A 904 10.66 22.81 -14.53
N LEU A 905 10.18 21.85 -15.33
CA LEU A 905 11.04 21.14 -16.29
C LEU A 905 11.70 22.09 -17.29
N ALA A 906 11.00 23.15 -17.73
CA ALA A 906 11.59 24.20 -18.59
C ALA A 906 12.74 24.94 -17.89
N GLN A 907 12.55 25.32 -16.62
CA GLN A 907 13.59 25.99 -15.82
C GLN A 907 14.82 25.09 -15.66
N TRP A 908 14.62 23.81 -15.32
CA TRP A 908 15.71 22.85 -15.18
C TRP A 908 16.46 22.62 -16.50
N CYS A 909 15.75 22.39 -17.61
CA CYS A 909 16.37 22.23 -18.93
C CYS A 909 17.18 23.47 -19.35
N ALA A 910 16.66 24.69 -19.13
CA ALA A 910 17.37 25.94 -19.43
C ALA A 910 18.57 26.19 -18.48
N ARG A 911 18.47 25.74 -17.21
CA ARG A 911 19.53 25.79 -16.20
C ARG A 911 20.67 24.82 -16.49
N GLU A 912 20.36 23.65 -17.04
CA GLU A 912 21.30 22.57 -17.37
C GLU A 912 21.80 22.62 -18.83
N GLY A 913 21.37 23.60 -19.63
CA GLY A 913 21.74 23.73 -21.05
C GLY A 913 21.25 22.58 -21.94
N VAL A 914 20.02 22.11 -21.71
CA VAL A 914 19.38 21.00 -22.43
C VAL A 914 18.24 21.52 -23.29
N PRO A 915 18.28 21.41 -24.63
CA PRO A 915 17.16 21.76 -25.49
C PRO A 915 16.01 20.76 -25.34
N ALA A 916 14.78 21.27 -25.41
CA ALA A 916 13.56 20.51 -25.21
C ALA A 916 12.47 21.01 -26.15
N ILE A 917 11.83 20.11 -26.90
CA ILE A 917 10.83 20.44 -27.93
C ILE A 917 9.47 19.81 -27.61
N SER A 918 8.41 20.62 -27.72
CA SER A 918 7.00 20.25 -27.51
C SER A 918 6.18 20.46 -28.77
N GLY A 919 5.06 19.72 -28.91
CA GLY A 919 4.18 19.77 -30.08
C GLY A 919 4.54 18.77 -31.19
N VAL A 920 5.47 17.85 -30.94
CA VAL A 920 5.86 16.77 -31.86
C VAL A 920 4.93 15.57 -31.65
N ASP A 921 4.44 14.92 -32.72
CA ASP A 921 3.72 13.65 -32.52
C ASP A 921 4.72 12.53 -32.16
N THR A 922 4.86 12.30 -30.86
CA THR A 922 5.75 11.25 -30.35
C THR A 922 5.28 9.84 -30.69
N ARG A 923 4.05 9.61 -31.18
CA ARG A 923 3.64 8.31 -31.74
C ARG A 923 4.25 8.09 -33.12
N GLU A 924 4.23 9.09 -33.98
CA GLU A 924 4.85 9.00 -35.32
C GLU A 924 6.37 8.76 -35.20
N VAL A 925 7.04 9.53 -34.32
CA VAL A 925 8.46 9.30 -33.97
C VAL A 925 8.71 7.87 -33.47
N VAL A 926 7.87 7.35 -32.57
CA VAL A 926 8.02 6.00 -32.00
C VAL A 926 7.76 4.91 -33.04
N THR A 927 6.81 5.10 -33.95
CA THR A 927 6.58 4.17 -35.08
C THR A 927 7.82 4.10 -35.96
N TYR A 928 8.37 5.25 -36.37
CA TYR A 928 9.60 5.28 -37.17
C TYR A 928 10.79 4.60 -36.45
N LEU A 929 11.03 4.92 -35.18
CA LEU A 929 12.11 4.32 -34.37
C LEU A 929 11.89 2.82 -34.04
N ARG A 930 10.68 2.29 -34.23
CA ARG A 930 10.40 0.84 -34.14
C ARG A 930 10.62 0.13 -35.47
N GLU A 931 10.27 0.77 -36.59
CA GLU A 931 10.45 0.19 -37.92
C GLU A 931 11.93 0.19 -38.34
N GLN A 932 12.57 1.36 -38.25
CA GLN A 932 13.94 1.60 -38.70
C GLN A 932 15.01 1.35 -37.62
N GLY A 933 14.62 1.51 -36.34
CA GLY A 933 15.50 1.35 -35.18
C GLY A 933 15.97 2.67 -34.57
N SER A 934 16.81 2.60 -33.53
CA SER A 934 17.48 3.79 -32.96
C SER A 934 18.28 4.51 -34.04
N SER A 935 18.07 5.82 -34.18
CA SER A 935 18.56 6.60 -35.31
C SER A 935 19.22 7.89 -34.83
N LEU A 936 20.27 8.36 -35.50
CA LEU A 936 20.86 9.68 -35.17
C LEU A 936 19.86 10.79 -35.49
N ALA A 937 19.79 11.82 -34.64
CA ALA A 937 18.89 12.95 -34.80
C ALA A 937 19.51 14.28 -34.32
N ARG A 938 18.91 15.40 -34.72
CA ARG A 938 19.26 16.77 -34.29
C ARG A 938 18.01 17.47 -33.76
N ILE A 939 18.13 18.21 -32.66
CA ILE A 939 17.18 19.28 -32.29
C ILE A 939 17.83 20.61 -32.67
N SER A 940 17.10 21.45 -33.41
CA SER A 940 17.51 22.82 -33.76
C SER A 940 16.49 23.83 -33.24
N ILE A 941 16.95 24.98 -32.74
CA ILE A 941 16.13 26.03 -32.11
C ILE A 941 16.35 27.38 -32.82
N GLY A 942 15.29 27.95 -33.42
CA GLY A 942 15.34 29.21 -34.16
C GLY A 942 14.82 29.08 -35.60
N GLU A 943 15.10 30.08 -36.44
CA GLU A 943 14.79 30.07 -37.88
C GLU A 943 16.04 30.08 -38.78
N GLU A 944 17.24 30.22 -38.21
CA GLU A 944 18.51 30.10 -38.92
C GLU A 944 18.85 28.62 -39.14
N TYR A 945 18.45 28.11 -40.31
CA TYR A 945 19.19 27.03 -40.96
C TYR A 945 20.43 27.68 -41.62
N ASP A 946 21.48 27.86 -40.83
CA ASP A 946 22.78 28.22 -41.39
C ASP A 946 23.36 26.99 -42.09
N ALA A 947 23.67 27.12 -43.38
CA ALA A 947 24.24 26.05 -44.19
C ALA A 947 25.72 25.78 -43.85
N ASP A 948 26.38 26.72 -43.17
CA ASP A 948 27.74 26.54 -42.66
C ASP A 948 27.75 25.92 -41.23
N GLU A 949 26.60 25.84 -40.52
CA GLU A 949 26.41 25.00 -39.32
C GLU A 949 26.12 23.52 -39.65
N ASP A 950 26.88 22.95 -40.59
CA ASP A 950 26.85 21.51 -40.90
C ASP A 950 27.61 20.69 -39.83
N GLU A 951 27.26 20.91 -38.56
CA GLU A 951 27.61 20.03 -37.44
C GLU A 951 27.07 18.64 -37.74
N ALA A 952 27.96 17.79 -38.28
CA ALA A 952 27.67 16.41 -38.61
C ALA A 952 27.10 15.68 -37.39
N TYR A 953 25.96 14.99 -37.59
CA TYR A 953 25.28 14.18 -36.57
C TYR A 953 26.29 13.37 -35.73
N ILE A 954 26.51 13.79 -34.49
CA ILE A 954 27.49 13.17 -33.61
C ILE A 954 26.95 11.80 -33.22
N ASP A 955 27.68 10.75 -33.61
CA ASP A 955 27.37 9.38 -33.27
C ASP A 955 27.85 9.07 -31.83
N PRO A 956 26.94 8.79 -30.87
CA PRO A 956 27.35 8.45 -29.52
C PRO A 956 27.99 7.04 -29.42
N GLU A 957 27.74 6.15 -30.38
CA GLU A 957 28.30 4.79 -30.41
C GLU A 957 29.79 4.80 -30.76
N ALA A 958 30.25 5.80 -31.52
CA ALA A 958 31.67 6.02 -31.82
C ALA A 958 32.49 6.53 -30.62
N ILE A 959 31.86 6.78 -29.47
CA ILE A 959 32.46 7.44 -28.30
C ILE A 959 32.47 6.49 -27.10
N ASN A 960 33.59 6.45 -26.35
CA ASN A 960 33.63 5.83 -25.03
C ASN A 960 32.86 6.71 -24.01
N LEU A 961 31.53 6.58 -24.00
CA LEU A 961 30.65 7.33 -23.11
C LEU A 961 30.84 6.95 -21.63
N VAL A 962 31.22 5.70 -21.35
CA VAL A 962 31.58 5.22 -20.01
C VAL A 962 32.69 6.07 -19.39
N ARG A 963 33.78 6.33 -20.12
CA ARG A 963 34.89 7.21 -19.69
C ARG A 963 34.41 8.62 -19.34
N ARG A 964 33.35 9.13 -19.99
CA ARG A 964 32.77 10.45 -19.69
C ARG A 964 32.02 10.44 -18.35
N VAL A 965 31.17 9.45 -18.10
CA VAL A 965 30.30 9.38 -16.89
C VAL A 965 30.92 8.73 -15.65
N SER A 966 32.00 7.97 -15.81
CA SER A 966 32.75 7.32 -14.72
C SER A 966 33.51 8.34 -13.84
N THR A 967 33.58 8.12 -12.53
CA THR A 967 34.41 8.90 -11.60
C THR A 967 35.88 8.96 -12.03
N LYS A 968 36.54 10.12 -11.85
CA LYS A 968 37.96 10.31 -12.20
C LYS A 968 38.92 9.92 -11.07
N ALA A 969 38.41 9.79 -9.85
CA ALA A 969 39.12 9.28 -8.68
C ALA A 969 38.17 8.46 -7.79
N PRO A 970 38.67 7.55 -6.94
CA PRO A 970 37.81 6.76 -6.07
C PRO A 970 37.03 7.62 -5.05
N PHE A 971 35.81 7.20 -4.74
CA PHE A 971 34.96 7.81 -3.71
C PHE A 971 34.30 6.73 -2.86
N HIS A 972 33.86 7.08 -1.65
CA HIS A 972 33.41 6.13 -0.64
C HIS A 972 32.08 6.55 0.01
N VAL A 973 31.10 5.64 -0.01
CA VAL A 973 29.79 5.78 0.62
C VAL A 973 29.67 4.76 1.75
N SER A 974 29.62 5.23 2.99
CA SER A 974 29.64 4.37 4.17
C SER A 974 28.23 3.88 4.54
N SER A 975 28.12 2.62 4.93
CA SER A 975 26.92 2.09 5.60
C SER A 975 27.10 2.12 7.11
N SER A 976 26.02 2.44 7.83
CA SER A 976 25.91 2.34 9.29
C SER A 976 25.30 1.01 9.76
N LEU A 977 24.81 0.17 8.83
CA LEU A 977 23.98 -1.00 9.12
C LEU A 977 24.75 -2.33 9.15
N GLY A 978 25.99 -2.33 8.67
CA GLY A 978 26.83 -3.52 8.59
C GLY A 978 28.30 -3.15 8.37
N ASP A 979 29.16 -4.18 8.30
CA ASP A 979 30.61 -4.02 8.19
C ASP A 979 31.21 -4.70 6.94
N MET A 980 30.36 -5.07 5.98
CA MET A 980 30.79 -5.53 4.65
C MET A 980 31.38 -4.37 3.84
N HIS A 981 32.38 -4.66 3.02
CA HIS A 981 33.03 -3.67 2.15
C HIS A 981 33.05 -4.13 0.70
N VAL A 982 32.33 -3.42 -0.18
CA VAL A 982 32.20 -3.74 -1.61
C VAL A 982 32.99 -2.72 -2.44
N ALA A 983 33.77 -3.21 -3.39
CA ALA A 983 34.33 -2.37 -4.45
C ALA A 983 33.33 -2.27 -5.60
N LEU A 984 33.00 -1.06 -6.05
CA LEU A 984 32.15 -0.84 -7.21
C LEU A 984 32.96 -0.27 -8.37
N ILE A 985 32.86 -0.86 -9.56
CA ILE A 985 33.35 -0.29 -10.81
C ILE A 985 32.28 0.67 -11.34
N ASP A 986 32.57 1.97 -11.33
CA ASP A 986 31.67 3.02 -11.81
C ASP A 986 31.76 3.13 -13.33
N CYS A 987 30.86 2.46 -14.05
CA CYS A 987 30.70 2.60 -15.49
C CYS A 987 29.70 3.73 -15.89
N GLY A 988 29.29 4.56 -14.93
CA GLY A 988 28.07 5.38 -15.03
C GLY A 988 27.04 5.00 -13.96
N VAL A 989 27.49 4.69 -12.73
CA VAL A 989 26.67 4.21 -11.63
C VAL A 989 25.50 5.14 -11.33
N LYS A 990 24.34 4.59 -11.00
CA LYS A 990 23.22 5.36 -10.47
C LYS A 990 23.31 5.52 -8.96
N GLU A 991 22.86 6.66 -8.45
CA GLU A 991 22.69 6.89 -7.01
C GLU A 991 21.87 5.76 -6.35
N ASN A 992 20.86 5.20 -7.03
CA ASN A 992 20.08 4.09 -6.48
C ASN A 992 20.80 2.72 -6.47
N ILE A 993 21.85 2.49 -7.25
CA ILE A 993 22.72 1.29 -7.08
C ILE A 993 23.50 1.41 -5.77
N LEU A 994 24.11 2.57 -5.53
CA LEU A 994 24.85 2.85 -4.29
C LEU A 994 23.92 2.66 -3.08
N ARG A 995 22.73 3.29 -3.11
CA ARG A 995 21.68 3.16 -2.09
C ARG A 995 21.30 1.70 -1.84
N SER A 996 21.10 0.92 -2.90
CA SER A 996 20.69 -0.48 -2.80
C SER A 996 21.73 -1.38 -2.12
N LEU A 997 23.01 -1.00 -2.13
CA LEU A 997 24.09 -1.69 -1.43
C LEU A 997 24.23 -1.19 0.02
N VAL A 998 24.28 0.13 0.25
CA VAL A 998 24.51 0.69 1.59
C VAL A 998 23.34 0.48 2.54
N ALA A 999 22.10 0.46 2.04
CA ALA A 999 20.91 0.10 2.82
C ALA A 999 20.88 -1.39 3.24
N ARG A 1000 21.78 -2.22 2.67
CA ARG A 1000 21.95 -3.65 3.00
C ARG A 1000 23.21 -3.93 3.81
N GLY A 1001 23.81 -2.91 4.44
CA GLY A 1001 24.97 -3.06 5.31
C GLY A 1001 26.33 -3.15 4.61
N ALA A 1002 26.39 -3.00 3.28
CA ALA A 1002 27.64 -2.95 2.53
C ALA A 1002 28.10 -1.51 2.33
N SER A 1003 29.22 -1.12 2.95
CA SER A 1003 29.91 0.14 2.60
C SER A 1003 30.55 -0.01 1.23
N VAL A 1004 30.46 1.02 0.38
CA VAL A 1004 30.89 0.95 -1.03
C VAL A 1004 32.05 1.91 -1.29
N THR A 1005 33.15 1.38 -1.81
CA THR A 1005 34.20 2.21 -2.44
C THR A 1005 34.08 2.09 -3.96
N SER A 1006 33.73 3.18 -4.63
CA SER A 1006 33.56 3.26 -6.07
C SER A 1006 34.83 3.70 -6.76
N PHE A 1007 35.20 3.02 -7.84
CA PHE A 1007 36.44 3.19 -8.60
C PHE A 1007 36.15 3.59 -10.06
N PRO A 1008 37.09 4.29 -10.75
CA PRO A 1008 37.02 4.51 -12.19
C PRO A 1008 36.82 3.21 -12.99
N PHE A 1009 36.14 3.30 -14.14
CA PHE A 1009 35.76 2.14 -14.96
C PHE A 1009 36.95 1.28 -15.40
N ASP A 1010 38.11 1.88 -15.64
CA ASP A 1010 39.35 1.24 -16.11
C ASP A 1010 40.28 0.80 -14.96
N TYR A 1011 39.88 1.00 -13.70
CA TYR A 1011 40.71 0.73 -12.54
C TYR A 1011 41.07 -0.77 -12.42
N PRO A 1012 42.34 -1.13 -12.10
CA PRO A 1012 42.83 -2.51 -12.09
C PRO A 1012 42.37 -3.29 -10.85
N ILE A 1013 41.05 -3.47 -10.70
CA ILE A 1013 40.40 -3.99 -9.49
C ILE A 1013 40.96 -5.35 -9.04
N HIS A 1014 41.37 -6.21 -9.98
CA HIS A 1014 41.99 -7.51 -9.70
C HIS A 1014 43.23 -7.43 -8.78
N LYS A 1015 43.93 -6.28 -8.75
CA LYS A 1015 45.09 -6.06 -7.87
C LYS A 1015 44.72 -5.78 -6.42
N VAL A 1016 43.55 -5.18 -6.17
CA VAL A 1016 43.12 -4.71 -4.83
C VAL A 1016 41.90 -5.42 -4.27
N ALA A 1017 41.22 -6.28 -5.05
CA ALA A 1017 40.00 -6.98 -4.66
C ALA A 1017 40.14 -7.81 -3.36
N HIS A 1018 41.35 -8.15 -2.95
CA HIS A 1018 41.66 -8.82 -1.69
C HIS A 1018 41.54 -7.93 -0.43
N HIS A 1019 41.14 -6.66 -0.59
CA HIS A 1019 40.74 -5.73 0.48
C HIS A 1019 39.21 -5.55 0.59
N PHE A 1020 38.43 -6.38 -0.12
CA PHE A 1020 36.98 -6.27 -0.26
C PHE A 1020 36.31 -7.63 -0.10
N ASP A 1021 35.04 -7.58 0.27
CA ASP A 1021 34.18 -8.75 0.47
C ASP A 1021 33.34 -9.07 -0.79
N GLY A 1022 33.20 -8.10 -1.71
CA GLY A 1022 32.50 -8.24 -2.97
C GLY A 1022 32.96 -7.23 -4.03
N VAL A 1023 32.76 -7.55 -5.30
CA VAL A 1023 32.90 -6.60 -6.43
C VAL A 1023 31.56 -6.39 -7.14
N PHE A 1024 31.22 -5.14 -7.44
CA PHE A 1024 30.01 -4.75 -8.15
C PHE A 1024 30.37 -4.00 -9.44
N ILE A 1025 29.62 -4.18 -10.51
CA ILE A 1025 29.84 -3.52 -11.81
C ILE A 1025 28.55 -2.81 -12.22
N SER A 1026 28.59 -1.48 -12.33
CA SER A 1026 27.38 -0.69 -12.53
C SER A 1026 26.83 -0.73 -13.96
N ASN A 1027 25.65 -0.13 -14.13
CA ASN A 1027 25.17 0.34 -15.43
C ASN A 1027 26.13 1.36 -16.08
N GLY A 1028 25.90 1.66 -17.34
CA GLY A 1028 26.67 2.62 -18.13
C GLY A 1028 26.10 2.80 -19.55
N PRO A 1029 26.42 3.91 -20.23
CA PRO A 1029 26.01 4.22 -21.60
C PRO A 1029 26.98 3.69 -22.68
N GLY A 1030 26.49 3.59 -23.91
CA GLY A 1030 27.31 3.36 -25.11
C GLY A 1030 27.65 1.90 -25.40
N ASP A 1031 28.61 1.68 -26.30
CA ASP A 1031 29.05 0.36 -26.72
C ASP A 1031 29.99 -0.29 -25.67
N PRO A 1032 29.72 -1.51 -25.19
CA PRO A 1032 30.56 -2.18 -24.19
C PRO A 1032 31.96 -2.54 -24.72
N THR A 1033 32.17 -2.63 -26.05
CA THR A 1033 33.47 -2.97 -26.65
C THR A 1033 34.53 -1.88 -26.45
N HIS A 1034 34.14 -0.63 -26.20
CA HIS A 1034 35.06 0.47 -25.85
C HIS A 1034 35.75 0.28 -24.49
N CYS A 1035 35.25 -0.60 -23.62
CA CYS A 1035 35.72 -0.79 -22.25
C CYS A 1035 36.73 -1.96 -22.12
N THR A 1036 37.63 -2.10 -23.10
CA THR A 1036 38.60 -3.23 -23.18
C THR A 1036 39.47 -3.39 -21.94
N SER A 1037 39.88 -2.28 -21.31
CA SER A 1037 40.62 -2.27 -20.03
C SER A 1037 39.79 -2.87 -18.88
N THR A 1038 38.52 -2.46 -18.77
CA THR A 1038 37.56 -3.00 -17.79
C THR A 1038 37.34 -4.50 -18.00
N VAL A 1039 37.12 -4.93 -19.26
CA VAL A 1039 36.96 -6.34 -19.63
C VAL A 1039 38.19 -7.17 -19.25
N TYR A 1040 39.40 -6.67 -19.52
CA TYR A 1040 40.65 -7.30 -19.08
C TYR A 1040 40.73 -7.40 -17.54
N ASN A 1041 40.39 -6.32 -16.84
CA ASN A 1041 40.44 -6.27 -15.38
C ASN A 1041 39.43 -7.23 -14.72
N ILE A 1042 38.22 -7.37 -15.28
CA ILE A 1042 37.20 -8.32 -14.82
C ILE A 1042 37.64 -9.75 -15.12
N ARG A 1043 38.20 -10.02 -16.32
CA ARG A 1043 38.74 -11.35 -16.65
C ARG A 1043 39.83 -11.77 -15.68
N LYS A 1044 40.81 -10.89 -15.41
CA LYS A 1044 41.86 -11.14 -14.42
C LYS A 1044 41.31 -11.34 -13.01
N LEU A 1045 40.30 -10.56 -12.60
CA LEU A 1045 39.63 -10.77 -11.31
C LEU A 1045 38.98 -12.17 -11.22
N MET A 1046 38.33 -12.64 -12.28
CA MET A 1046 37.73 -13.97 -12.34
C MET A 1046 38.75 -15.10 -12.42
N GLU A 1047 39.96 -14.85 -12.94
CA GLU A 1047 41.09 -15.79 -12.89
C GLU A 1047 41.73 -15.87 -11.50
N THR A 1048 41.91 -14.75 -10.80
CA THR A 1048 42.77 -14.67 -9.59
C THR A 1048 42.02 -14.62 -8.25
N SER A 1049 40.69 -14.52 -8.23
CA SER A 1049 39.91 -14.43 -6.98
C SER A 1049 38.60 -15.22 -7.02
N GLN A 1050 38.12 -15.66 -5.84
CA GLN A 1050 36.81 -16.28 -5.65
C GLN A 1050 35.77 -15.34 -5.02
N ILE A 1051 36.07 -14.03 -4.99
CA ILE A 1051 35.18 -12.98 -4.52
C ILE A 1051 33.85 -12.95 -5.31
N PRO A 1052 32.69 -12.71 -4.66
CA PRO A 1052 31.41 -12.54 -5.33
C PRO A 1052 31.40 -11.34 -6.29
N ILE A 1053 30.76 -11.52 -7.45
CA ILE A 1053 30.65 -10.47 -8.48
C ILE A 1053 29.19 -10.35 -8.95
N MET A 1054 28.66 -9.11 -8.95
CA MET A 1054 27.39 -8.79 -9.61
C MET A 1054 27.56 -7.65 -10.63
N GLY A 1055 26.93 -7.81 -11.80
CA GLY A 1055 26.89 -6.78 -12.85
C GLY A 1055 25.45 -6.38 -13.23
N ILE A 1056 25.20 -5.09 -13.43
CA ILE A 1056 23.91 -4.55 -13.93
C ILE A 1056 24.13 -3.86 -15.28
N CYS A 1057 23.29 -4.16 -16.27
CA CYS A 1057 23.25 -3.49 -17.57
C CYS A 1057 24.62 -3.51 -18.30
N MET A 1058 25.35 -2.40 -18.39
CA MET A 1058 26.75 -2.39 -18.85
C MET A 1058 27.61 -3.40 -18.08
N GLY A 1059 27.47 -3.50 -16.75
CA GLY A 1059 28.18 -4.49 -15.95
C GLY A 1059 27.84 -5.95 -16.26
N HIS A 1060 26.67 -6.23 -16.83
CA HIS A 1060 26.33 -7.55 -17.38
C HIS A 1060 27.09 -7.82 -18.69
N GLN A 1061 27.10 -6.84 -19.59
CA GLN A 1061 27.78 -6.93 -20.90
C GLN A 1061 29.30 -7.07 -20.75
N LEU A 1062 29.92 -6.27 -19.88
CA LEU A 1062 31.36 -6.34 -19.60
C LEU A 1062 31.77 -7.65 -18.93
N LEU A 1063 30.89 -8.24 -18.11
CA LEU A 1063 31.11 -9.58 -17.53
C LEU A 1063 31.08 -10.66 -18.62
N ALA A 1064 30.15 -10.58 -19.57
CA ALA A 1064 30.08 -11.51 -20.71
C ALA A 1064 31.28 -11.39 -21.66
N LEU A 1065 31.68 -10.15 -22.01
CA LEU A 1065 32.92 -9.92 -22.77
C LEU A 1065 34.15 -10.45 -22.02
N ALA A 1066 34.15 -10.42 -20.67
CA ALA A 1066 35.22 -10.97 -19.86
C ALA A 1066 35.30 -12.50 -19.89
N THR A 1067 34.18 -13.23 -20.07
CA THR A 1067 34.20 -14.69 -20.29
C THR A 1067 34.61 -15.07 -21.72
N GLY A 1068 34.44 -14.15 -22.69
CA GLY A 1068 34.73 -14.38 -24.11
C GLY A 1068 33.49 -14.48 -25.00
N ALA A 1069 32.29 -14.31 -24.44
CA ALA A 1069 31.06 -14.16 -25.19
C ALA A 1069 31.03 -12.82 -25.96
N LYS A 1070 30.06 -12.67 -26.87
CA LYS A 1070 29.85 -11.48 -27.70
C LYS A 1070 28.65 -10.66 -27.24
N THR A 1071 28.62 -9.40 -27.66
CA THR A 1071 27.48 -8.49 -27.51
C THR A 1071 26.95 -8.04 -28.87
N LEU A 1072 25.66 -7.75 -28.92
CA LEU A 1072 24.88 -7.39 -30.11
C LEU A 1072 24.21 -6.04 -29.87
N LYS A 1073 24.23 -5.12 -30.85
CA LYS A 1073 23.34 -3.93 -30.82
C LYS A 1073 21.90 -4.40 -31.01
N LEU A 1074 20.98 -3.96 -30.14
CA LEU A 1074 19.55 -4.25 -30.29
C LEU A 1074 18.93 -3.35 -31.36
N LYS A 1075 18.01 -3.90 -32.17
CA LYS A 1075 17.35 -3.14 -33.25
C LYS A 1075 16.53 -1.96 -32.72
N TYR A 1076 15.82 -2.13 -31.61
CA TYR A 1076 14.81 -1.17 -31.16
C TYR A 1076 15.39 -0.19 -30.11
N GLY A 1077 15.25 1.12 -30.35
CA GLY A 1077 15.59 2.18 -29.39
C GLY A 1077 14.59 2.31 -28.23
N ASN A 1078 14.04 1.20 -27.74
CA ASN A 1078 12.99 1.13 -26.73
C ASN A 1078 13.58 1.14 -25.31
N ARG A 1079 13.16 2.11 -24.48
CA ARG A 1079 13.68 2.33 -23.12
C ARG A 1079 12.53 2.26 -22.12
N ALA A 1080 12.13 1.04 -21.77
CA ALA A 1080 10.82 0.73 -21.22
C ALA A 1080 10.84 0.31 -19.75
N HIS A 1081 9.75 0.63 -19.05
CA HIS A 1081 9.37 -0.04 -17.80
C HIS A 1081 8.28 -1.08 -18.11
N ASN A 1082 8.18 -2.08 -17.25
CA ASN A 1082 7.28 -3.23 -17.36
C ASN A 1082 7.62 -4.23 -18.48
N ILE A 1083 8.91 -4.51 -18.71
CA ILE A 1083 9.33 -5.56 -19.64
C ILE A 1083 9.44 -6.92 -18.91
N PRO A 1084 8.78 -7.99 -19.41
CA PRO A 1084 8.85 -9.33 -18.81
C PRO A 1084 10.20 -10.02 -19.07
N ALA A 1085 10.90 -10.38 -18.00
CA ALA A 1085 12.10 -11.22 -18.02
C ALA A 1085 11.85 -12.53 -17.26
N LEU A 1086 12.02 -13.67 -17.93
CA LEU A 1086 11.82 -15.01 -17.36
C LEU A 1086 13.09 -15.50 -16.65
N ASP A 1087 13.03 -15.75 -15.34
CA ASP A 1087 14.06 -16.47 -14.58
C ASP A 1087 14.08 -17.95 -15.00
N LEU A 1088 15.09 -18.34 -15.77
CA LEU A 1088 15.25 -19.70 -16.28
C LEU A 1088 15.59 -20.72 -15.18
N THR A 1089 15.97 -20.26 -13.98
CA THR A 1089 16.29 -21.12 -12.83
C THR A 1089 15.09 -21.37 -11.90
N THR A 1090 14.04 -20.55 -11.98
CA THR A 1090 12.82 -20.70 -11.16
C THR A 1090 11.51 -20.77 -11.95
N GLY A 1091 11.54 -20.51 -13.26
CA GLY A 1091 10.34 -20.45 -14.11
C GLY A 1091 9.46 -19.22 -13.87
N LYS A 1092 9.93 -18.23 -13.10
CA LYS A 1092 9.17 -17.03 -12.75
C LYS A 1092 9.40 -15.91 -13.77
N CYS A 1093 8.32 -15.30 -14.25
CA CYS A 1093 8.43 -14.05 -15.00
C CYS A 1093 8.48 -12.86 -14.03
N HIS A 1094 9.52 -12.04 -14.15
CA HIS A 1094 9.68 -10.79 -13.41
C HIS A 1094 9.37 -9.61 -14.32
N ILE A 1095 8.71 -8.59 -13.78
CA ILE A 1095 8.42 -7.34 -14.48
C ILE A 1095 9.58 -6.38 -14.21
N THR A 1096 10.23 -5.87 -15.27
CA THR A 1096 11.53 -5.20 -15.17
C THR A 1096 11.57 -3.83 -15.86
N SER A 1097 12.66 -3.10 -15.64
CA SER A 1097 12.97 -1.82 -16.31
C SER A 1097 14.24 -1.96 -17.13
N GLN A 1098 14.23 -1.47 -18.37
CA GLN A 1098 15.31 -1.67 -19.34
C GLN A 1098 15.65 -0.36 -20.04
N ASN A 1099 16.93 0.01 -20.05
CA ASN A 1099 17.40 1.16 -20.84
C ASN A 1099 18.72 0.93 -21.58
N HIS A 1100 19.12 -0.33 -21.75
CA HIS A 1100 20.27 -0.74 -22.55
C HIS A 1100 19.98 -0.62 -24.07
N GLY A 1101 21.04 -0.49 -24.88
CA GLY A 1101 20.97 -0.54 -26.35
C GLY A 1101 21.63 -1.79 -26.96
N TYR A 1102 22.15 -2.69 -26.12
CA TYR A 1102 22.88 -3.89 -26.49
C TYR A 1102 22.45 -5.05 -25.60
N ALA A 1103 22.62 -6.28 -26.07
CA ALA A 1103 22.42 -7.51 -25.31
C ALA A 1103 23.60 -8.49 -25.54
N VAL A 1104 23.70 -9.53 -24.73
CA VAL A 1104 24.68 -10.62 -24.89
C VAL A 1104 24.16 -11.66 -25.88
N ASP A 1105 25.05 -12.25 -26.67
CA ASP A 1105 24.76 -13.43 -27.51
C ASP A 1105 24.98 -14.72 -26.68
N PRO A 1106 23.90 -15.38 -26.19
CA PRO A 1106 24.04 -16.55 -25.32
C PRO A 1106 24.66 -17.75 -26.04
N THR A 1107 24.61 -17.81 -27.38
CA THR A 1107 25.21 -18.90 -28.16
C THR A 1107 26.74 -18.89 -28.11
N THR A 1108 27.33 -17.80 -27.62
CA THR A 1108 28.79 -17.61 -27.46
C THR A 1108 29.30 -17.77 -26.02
N LEU A 1109 28.43 -18.15 -25.08
CA LEU A 1109 28.81 -18.38 -23.69
C LEU A 1109 29.67 -19.67 -23.55
N PRO A 1110 30.77 -19.63 -22.78
CA PRO A 1110 31.52 -20.84 -22.43
C PRO A 1110 30.79 -21.66 -21.34
N SER A 1111 31.08 -22.96 -21.26
CA SER A 1111 30.27 -23.95 -20.54
C SER A 1111 30.26 -23.85 -19.01
N GLU A 1112 31.11 -23.00 -18.41
CA GLU A 1112 31.03 -22.65 -17.00
C GLU A 1112 29.86 -21.71 -16.67
N TRP A 1113 29.18 -21.19 -17.69
CA TRP A 1113 28.09 -20.21 -17.58
C TRP A 1113 26.80 -20.73 -18.18
N ARG A 1114 25.69 -20.08 -17.80
CA ARG A 1114 24.39 -20.23 -18.44
C ARG A 1114 23.60 -18.93 -18.35
N GLU A 1115 22.58 -18.84 -19.18
CA GLU A 1115 21.55 -17.80 -19.06
C GLU A 1115 20.84 -17.90 -17.69
N TYR A 1116 20.55 -16.74 -17.12
CA TYR A 1116 19.77 -16.61 -15.88
C TYR A 1116 18.38 -16.03 -16.19
N PHE A 1117 18.31 -14.99 -17.02
CA PHE A 1117 17.05 -14.40 -17.46
C PHE A 1117 16.99 -14.27 -18.99
N THR A 1118 15.79 -14.34 -19.56
CA THR A 1118 15.53 -14.08 -20.99
C THR A 1118 14.32 -13.17 -21.16
N ASN A 1119 14.37 -12.22 -22.10
CA ASN A 1119 13.31 -11.28 -22.40
C ASN A 1119 12.16 -11.98 -23.13
N LEU A 1120 10.93 -11.95 -22.61
CA LEU A 1120 9.81 -12.64 -23.27
C LEU A 1120 9.30 -11.93 -24.52
N ASN A 1121 9.65 -10.66 -24.75
CA ASN A 1121 9.18 -9.91 -25.92
C ASN A 1121 10.03 -10.15 -27.18
N ASP A 1122 11.36 -10.26 -27.04
CA ASP A 1122 12.30 -10.36 -28.16
C ASP A 1122 13.36 -11.46 -28.03
N GLN A 1123 13.31 -12.26 -26.95
CA GLN A 1123 14.23 -13.36 -26.66
C GLN A 1123 15.70 -12.94 -26.45
N SER A 1124 15.97 -11.65 -26.20
CA SER A 1124 17.30 -11.20 -25.78
C SER A 1124 17.70 -11.79 -24.41
N ASN A 1125 19.01 -12.01 -24.21
CA ASN A 1125 19.52 -12.48 -22.93
C ASN A 1125 19.46 -11.33 -21.90
N GLU A 1126 18.78 -11.59 -20.78
CA GLU A 1126 18.51 -10.60 -19.72
C GLU A 1126 19.36 -10.80 -18.47
N GLY A 1127 20.24 -11.80 -18.45
CA GLY A 1127 21.09 -12.10 -17.31
C GLY A 1127 21.89 -13.38 -17.47
N LEU A 1128 23.01 -13.45 -16.76
CA LEU A 1128 23.91 -14.61 -16.73
C LEU A 1128 24.11 -15.11 -15.30
N ILE A 1129 24.43 -16.40 -15.16
CA ILE A 1129 24.86 -17.00 -13.89
C ILE A 1129 25.97 -18.03 -14.13
N HIS A 1130 27.01 -17.98 -13.31
CA HIS A 1130 28.09 -18.97 -13.34
C HIS A 1130 27.62 -20.26 -12.66
N ASN A 1131 27.94 -21.41 -13.25
CA ASN A 1131 27.45 -22.72 -12.81
C ASN A 1131 27.90 -23.16 -11.41
N SER A 1132 28.98 -22.61 -10.86
CA SER A 1132 29.59 -23.06 -9.59
C SER A 1132 30.13 -21.94 -8.67
N ARG A 1133 30.18 -20.68 -9.12
CA ARG A 1133 30.78 -19.55 -8.40
C ARG A 1133 29.72 -18.49 -8.06
N PRO A 1134 29.92 -17.66 -7.02
CA PRO A 1134 28.98 -16.59 -6.63
C PRO A 1134 29.04 -15.39 -7.59
N ILE A 1135 28.81 -15.63 -8.87
CA ILE A 1135 28.90 -14.64 -9.95
C ILE A 1135 27.63 -14.71 -10.81
N PHE A 1136 26.92 -13.58 -10.93
CA PHE A 1136 25.73 -13.44 -11.76
C PHE A 1136 25.52 -12.00 -12.22
N SER A 1137 24.62 -11.77 -13.18
CA SER A 1137 24.34 -10.44 -13.70
C SER A 1137 22.93 -10.31 -14.28
N ALA A 1138 22.45 -9.08 -14.42
CA ALA A 1138 21.18 -8.73 -15.04
C ALA A 1138 21.38 -7.60 -16.08
N GLN A 1139 20.74 -7.70 -17.24
CA GLN A 1139 20.80 -6.73 -18.35
C GLN A 1139 19.76 -5.61 -18.17
N PHE A 1140 18.64 -5.92 -17.52
CA PHE A 1140 17.68 -4.96 -16.95
C PHE A 1140 18.21 -4.29 -15.66
N HIS A 1141 17.37 -3.45 -15.06
CA HIS A 1141 17.68 -2.61 -13.89
C HIS A 1141 16.86 -2.99 -12.65
N PRO A 1142 17.39 -3.87 -11.76
CA PRO A 1142 16.79 -4.16 -10.45
C PRO A 1142 16.67 -2.94 -9.52
N GLU A 1143 17.41 -1.86 -9.80
CA GLU A 1143 17.42 -0.62 -9.04
C GLU A 1143 16.43 0.45 -9.54
N ALA A 1144 15.61 0.17 -10.56
CA ALA A 1144 14.87 1.21 -11.27
C ALA A 1144 13.80 1.93 -10.40
N LYS A 1145 14.07 3.18 -10.04
CA LYS A 1145 13.22 3.99 -9.15
C LYS A 1145 11.94 4.52 -9.80
N GLY A 1146 11.91 4.68 -11.12
CA GLY A 1146 10.73 5.04 -11.90
C GLY A 1146 9.85 3.86 -12.36
N GLY A 1147 10.24 2.62 -12.04
CA GLY A 1147 9.67 1.41 -12.62
C GLY A 1147 9.38 0.30 -11.59
N PRO A 1148 9.11 -0.94 -12.06
CA PRO A 1148 8.92 -2.12 -11.21
C PRO A 1148 10.15 -2.45 -10.35
N MET A 1149 9.91 -2.98 -9.15
CA MET A 1149 10.94 -3.32 -8.15
C MET A 1149 11.01 -4.84 -7.87
N ASP A 1150 10.28 -5.64 -8.64
CA ASP A 1150 10.07 -7.10 -8.51
C ASP A 1150 11.35 -7.95 -8.64
N SER A 1151 12.47 -7.32 -8.98
CA SER A 1151 13.79 -7.94 -9.11
C SER A 1151 14.83 -7.41 -8.12
N ALA A 1152 14.45 -6.49 -7.21
CA ALA A 1152 15.36 -5.90 -6.21
C ALA A 1152 16.02 -6.95 -5.28
N TYR A 1153 15.41 -8.15 -5.14
CA TYR A 1153 15.97 -9.31 -4.43
C TYR A 1153 17.34 -9.78 -4.97
N LEU A 1154 17.71 -9.37 -6.18
CA LEU A 1154 19.03 -9.65 -6.74
C LEU A 1154 20.15 -8.93 -5.96
N PHE A 1155 19.89 -7.77 -5.37
CA PHE A 1155 20.82 -7.13 -4.44
C PHE A 1155 20.94 -7.92 -3.14
N ASP A 1156 19.84 -8.46 -2.60
CA ASP A 1156 19.86 -9.32 -1.41
C ASP A 1156 20.66 -10.61 -1.67
N LYS A 1157 20.43 -11.26 -2.82
CA LYS A 1157 21.18 -12.44 -3.28
C LYS A 1157 22.69 -12.16 -3.41
N TYR A 1158 23.07 -10.97 -3.87
CA TYR A 1158 24.47 -10.56 -3.95
C TYR A 1158 25.06 -10.32 -2.55
N VAL A 1159 24.38 -9.57 -1.69
CA VAL A 1159 24.85 -9.27 -0.32
C VAL A 1159 24.93 -10.55 0.54
N GLU A 1160 23.98 -11.49 0.40
CA GLU A 1160 24.10 -12.84 0.96
C GLU A 1160 25.37 -13.58 0.50
N SER A 1161 25.77 -13.39 -0.76
CA SER A 1161 26.97 -14.03 -1.31
C SER A 1161 28.25 -13.37 -0.78
N VAL A 1162 28.25 -12.04 -0.65
CA VAL A 1162 29.30 -11.24 -0.01
C VAL A 1162 29.51 -11.64 1.45
N GLN A 1163 28.43 -11.75 2.24
CA GLN A 1163 28.52 -12.19 3.62
C GLN A 1163 29.09 -13.62 3.73
N LYS A 1164 28.58 -14.57 2.94
CA LYS A 1164 29.09 -15.97 2.94
C LYS A 1164 30.56 -16.06 2.54
N TYR A 1165 31.03 -15.21 1.61
CA TYR A 1165 32.44 -15.13 1.26
C TYR A 1165 33.28 -14.54 2.41
N LYS A 1166 32.81 -13.46 3.03
CA LYS A 1166 33.47 -12.82 4.19
C LYS A 1166 33.58 -13.78 5.38
N ASP A 1167 32.48 -14.44 5.74
CA ASP A 1167 32.43 -15.45 6.81
C ASP A 1167 33.46 -16.56 6.54
N HIS A 1168 33.51 -17.07 5.30
CA HIS A 1168 34.49 -18.06 4.89
C HIS A 1168 35.93 -17.54 4.97
N GLN A 1169 36.23 -16.29 4.56
CA GLN A 1169 37.58 -15.73 4.71
C GLN A 1169 37.99 -15.62 6.18
N ALA A 1170 37.09 -15.22 7.06
CA ALA A 1170 37.33 -15.12 8.50
C ALA A 1170 37.68 -16.47 9.17
N MET A 1171 37.26 -17.61 8.59
CA MET A 1171 37.64 -18.94 9.08
C MET A 1171 39.11 -19.32 8.79
N PHE A 1172 39.80 -18.58 7.92
CA PHE A 1172 41.19 -18.88 7.50
C PHE A 1172 42.16 -17.70 7.67
N SER A 1173 41.69 -16.52 8.10
CA SER A 1173 42.50 -15.29 8.12
C SER A 1173 41.85 -14.18 8.96
N ASP A 1174 42.59 -13.60 9.91
CA ASP A 1174 42.17 -12.46 10.74
C ASP A 1174 42.04 -11.11 9.98
N ARG A 1175 42.10 -11.12 8.64
CA ARG A 1175 41.98 -9.91 7.81
C ARG A 1175 40.56 -9.35 7.86
N ASN A 1176 40.42 -8.19 8.50
CA ASN A 1176 39.21 -7.39 8.42
C ASN A 1176 39.28 -6.44 7.21
N ASN A 1177 38.42 -6.64 6.21
CA ASN A 1177 38.31 -5.81 5.00
C ASN A 1177 37.59 -4.47 5.23
N LYS A 1178 37.05 -4.21 6.43
CA LYS A 1178 36.42 -2.95 6.79
C LYS A 1178 37.37 -1.77 6.51
N PRO A 1179 36.95 -0.74 5.77
CA PRO A 1179 37.82 0.39 5.43
C PRO A 1179 38.26 1.12 6.72
N SER A 1180 39.55 1.43 6.81
CA SER A 1180 40.08 2.13 7.99
C SER A 1180 39.49 3.55 8.06
N PRO A 1181 39.28 4.14 9.26
CA PRO A 1181 38.75 5.50 9.38
C PRO A 1181 39.57 6.52 8.58
N LEU A 1182 40.90 6.39 8.58
CA LEU A 1182 41.79 7.22 7.79
C LEU A 1182 41.54 7.11 6.27
N LEU A 1183 41.26 5.91 5.74
CA LEU A 1183 40.90 5.72 4.33
C LEU A 1183 39.52 6.30 4.03
N VAL A 1184 38.56 6.13 4.95
CA VAL A 1184 37.22 6.71 4.85
C VAL A 1184 37.28 8.25 4.81
N ASP A 1185 38.15 8.87 5.60
CA ASP A 1185 38.31 10.33 5.67
C ASP A 1185 39.15 10.92 4.52
N LEU A 1186 40.05 10.14 3.92
CA LEU A 1186 40.85 10.55 2.76
C LEU A 1186 40.07 10.53 1.43
N LEU A 1187 39.01 9.71 1.33
CA LEU A 1187 38.24 9.56 0.10
C LEU A 1187 37.06 10.55 0.03
N SER A 1188 36.76 11.02 -1.19
CA SER A 1188 35.55 11.79 -1.47
C SER A 1188 34.30 11.00 -1.07
N LYS A 1189 33.24 11.68 -0.64
CA LYS A 1189 31.92 11.05 -0.40
C LYS A 1189 31.04 11.01 -1.65
N GLU A 1190 31.45 11.72 -2.71
CA GLU A 1190 30.70 11.89 -3.95
C GLU A 1190 31.58 11.68 -5.18
N ARG A 1191 30.97 11.47 -6.35
CA ARG A 1191 31.66 11.21 -7.62
C ARG A 1191 32.59 12.36 -8.01
N VAL A 1192 33.85 12.04 -8.30
CA VAL A 1192 34.89 13.04 -8.54
C VAL A 1192 35.01 13.36 -10.03
N GLY A 1193 34.92 14.64 -10.40
CA GLY A 1193 35.28 15.13 -11.74
C GLY A 1193 34.34 14.73 -12.88
N VAL A 1194 33.05 14.52 -12.60
CA VAL A 1194 32.03 14.18 -13.61
C VAL A 1194 30.98 15.28 -13.71
N HIS A 1195 30.87 15.89 -14.89
CA HIS A 1195 29.88 16.92 -15.19
C HIS A 1195 29.53 16.92 -16.69
N PRO A 1196 28.25 17.07 -17.10
CA PRO A 1196 27.83 16.99 -18.51
C PRO A 1196 28.51 17.96 -19.49
N ALA A 1197 29.11 19.05 -19.01
CA ALA A 1197 29.80 20.07 -19.80
C ALA A 1197 31.34 19.96 -19.80
N LEU A 1198 31.92 18.99 -19.09
CA LEU A 1198 33.34 18.68 -19.24
C LEU A 1198 33.56 18.05 -20.62
N GLY A 1199 34.49 18.60 -21.39
CA GLY A 1199 35.06 17.92 -22.56
C GLY A 1199 35.86 16.68 -22.15
N ASP A 1200 36.33 15.91 -23.14
CA ASP A 1200 37.13 14.72 -22.85
C ASP A 1200 38.43 15.09 -22.14
N PHE A 1201 38.58 14.57 -20.93
CA PHE A 1201 39.76 14.80 -20.11
C PHE A 1201 40.87 13.84 -20.55
N ASP A 1202 41.86 14.35 -21.27
CA ASP A 1202 43.13 13.64 -21.55
C ASP A 1202 43.94 13.37 -20.28
N GLY A 1203 43.66 14.12 -19.21
CA GLY A 1203 44.30 14.02 -17.89
C GLY A 1203 44.04 12.75 -17.08
N HIS A 1204 43.83 11.59 -17.71
CA HIS A 1204 43.98 10.29 -17.05
C HIS A 1204 45.35 9.71 -17.36
N ALA A 1205 46.31 9.95 -16.45
CA ALA A 1205 47.53 9.16 -16.43
C ALA A 1205 47.17 7.71 -16.07
N ALA A 1206 47.30 6.79 -17.03
CA ALA A 1206 47.34 5.37 -16.73
C ALA A 1206 48.39 5.14 -15.63
N GLY A 1207 48.02 4.37 -14.60
CA GLY A 1207 48.69 4.39 -13.30
C GLY A 1207 50.22 4.31 -13.40
N ARG A 1208 50.91 5.36 -12.94
CA ARG A 1208 52.38 5.42 -12.97
C ARG A 1208 52.95 4.21 -12.22
N ILE A 1209 53.64 3.37 -12.97
CA ILE A 1209 54.67 2.48 -12.45
C ILE A 1209 55.77 3.39 -11.90
N GLU A 1210 56.12 3.26 -10.61
CA GLU A 1210 57.37 3.84 -10.12
C GLU A 1210 58.55 3.05 -10.69
N PRO A 1211 59.64 3.70 -11.12
CA PRO A 1211 60.71 3.05 -11.86
C PRO A 1211 61.49 2.05 -11.00
N GLU A 1212 62.18 1.12 -11.67
CA GLU A 1212 63.04 0.14 -11.02
C GLU A 1212 64.12 0.82 -10.15
N VAL A 1213 64.15 0.47 -8.86
CA VAL A 1213 65.31 0.77 -8.01
C VAL A 1213 66.42 -0.22 -8.38
N VAL A 1214 67.27 0.18 -9.32
CA VAL A 1214 68.50 -0.53 -9.63
C VAL A 1214 69.43 -0.47 -8.42
N ILE A 1215 69.49 -1.55 -7.64
CA ILE A 1215 70.49 -1.72 -6.58
C ILE A 1215 71.83 -2.01 -7.26
N SER A 1216 72.77 -1.06 -7.17
CA SER A 1216 74.13 -1.23 -7.67
C SER A 1216 74.87 -2.30 -6.86
N THR A 1217 75.39 -3.33 -7.53
CA THR A 1217 76.14 -4.42 -6.90
C THR A 1217 77.57 -4.03 -6.58
N GLU A 1218 77.88 -3.78 -5.30
CA GLU A 1218 79.22 -3.93 -4.74
C GLU A 1218 79.12 -4.14 -3.21
N GLY A 1219 79.82 -5.15 -2.66
CA GLY A 1219 79.79 -5.49 -1.23
C GLY A 1219 79.20 -6.87 -0.88
N THR A 1220 80.02 -7.92 -1.00
CA THR A 1220 79.84 -9.22 -0.34
C THR A 1220 80.10 -9.13 1.19
N PRO A 1221 79.76 -10.12 2.06
CA PRO A 1221 79.41 -11.52 1.76
C PRO A 1221 78.15 -12.07 2.48
N ALA A 1222 77.97 -13.39 2.43
CA ALA A 1222 77.05 -14.20 3.25
C ALA A 1222 77.83 -15.38 3.88
N PRO A 1223 77.25 -16.28 4.71
CA PRO A 1223 75.93 -16.30 5.38
C PRO A 1223 75.99 -16.64 6.90
N GLN A 1224 74.80 -16.87 7.52
CA GLN A 1224 74.56 -17.69 8.75
C GLN A 1224 74.96 -17.14 10.15
N PRO A 1225 74.40 -17.69 11.27
CA PRO A 1225 73.04 -18.25 11.48
C PRO A 1225 72.43 -17.98 12.90
N ILE A 1226 71.33 -18.71 13.21
CA ILE A 1226 70.78 -19.07 14.54
C ILE A 1226 69.83 -18.07 15.24
N ALA A 1227 68.86 -18.67 15.96
CA ALA A 1227 67.70 -18.06 16.60
C ALA A 1227 67.91 -17.73 18.09
N ALA A 1228 66.92 -17.01 18.67
CA ALA A 1228 66.37 -17.33 20.00
C ALA A 1228 64.95 -16.75 20.11
N ALA A 1229 64.18 -17.19 21.12
CA ALA A 1229 62.80 -16.77 21.36
C ALA A 1229 62.68 -15.75 22.51
N ALA A 1230 61.62 -14.94 22.46
CA ALA A 1230 60.95 -14.32 23.59
C ALA A 1230 59.47 -14.14 23.22
#